data_AF-A0A486XG47-F1
#
_entry.id   AF-A0A486XG47-F1
#
_cell.length_a   1.000
_cell.length_b   1.000
_cell.length_c   1.000
_cell.angle_alpha   90.00
_cell.angle_beta   90.00
_cell.angle_gamma   90.00
#
_symmetry.space_group_name_H-M   'P 1'
#
loop_
_entity.id
_entity.type
_entity.pdbx_description
1 polymer ?
#
loop_
_entity_poly.entity_id
_entity_poly.type
_entity_poly.pdbx_seq_one_letter_code
_entity_poly.pdbx_strand_id
1 'polypeptide(L)'
;MPNQIVFALDNKEILQQTYDFLMSHSEKSLFDLEEERVFSHLIDHSFLQMSFSFRSLFRARQLANLLIDKQGELDPKNLKNVIDFLENKGFICYPNGYSDSMITEHQIQILKQFTSQKMIKLLYRFSPPVCHKAAESLLFDSLGISAGKLHISDIRRGVLCASLNPLRQNIGSCFATAPGILVQKEQLALFLVDLYQLLSTGQLKRIYNGNEYIAAMSTTYTSMYCKQSLDERALLSPGILQALKACGVIDQKLSLEKQMQQMQTICSPLFSSCSTVTELLQKVAINQPIQKMQAAFTGLTENALLKAWEFTLASFSEADPQLVRWHLYTALGFSPEEPEGLGFVIHSCLQEKLEIYHQELEKLQKEVEITADQLRAVQGVINRADTTSRIRSFQAEYQSLSHHLQACIDRREQLISEANDLSSLFSIIIQYYLDQFSHYFQEVYDPQLVSISDEDSPAGFRLFYKHGRTNASLWTAIETEKEFNQSLRDFFLATESLLFVQAKEQKVITEIVAAIVLHLHQRMFFLNVQKRMKSKEPWCYISGGTMQTLVQNYFCTDKVTLEQRVVESPLELLIFLLDTLKEIPNVTRTMLMNSPVHAFLLLPSEPLFKQGWQDNGFTYTWIRDVFIHPGVQFYQQMLLTPPMQQYLLQQLSPSKINYPLQTPKEFRDQTLDAFPQITPDDIDAFLYQQLPLIPSVNCKEYLQKLLFSVLTPKIQEIIEQFSLPKTAFISAEQMKKIAKSCLLLAQNSIGFSFDVHNFITDAACEIGLSPRCLIFADTNWPGFYFGFVINPGTQDLELWRFDASCSLGYPMSSWKKWLGSENKPWTVYVKPSEYLFPLHSYGV
;
A
#
# COMPACT_ATOMS: atom_id res chain seq x y z
N MET A 1 -33.74 3.68 -17.87
CA MET A 1 -33.22 5.07 -17.86
C MET A 1 -31.91 5.17 -18.64
N PRO A 2 -31.91 5.46 -19.95
CA PRO A 2 -30.67 5.70 -20.73
C PRO A 2 -30.54 7.11 -21.32
N ASN A 3 -31.56 7.97 -21.24
CA ASN A 3 -31.61 9.23 -22.01
C ASN A 3 -31.46 10.53 -21.20
N GLN A 4 -30.93 10.46 -19.97
CA GLN A 4 -30.74 11.64 -19.10
C GLN A 4 -29.35 11.73 -18.44
N ILE A 5 -28.35 11.05 -18.99
CA ILE A 5 -26.96 11.18 -18.52
C ILE A 5 -26.27 12.23 -19.38
N VAL A 6 -26.49 13.47 -18.99
CA VAL A 6 -26.10 14.69 -19.70
C VAL A 6 -24.64 15.01 -19.38
N PHE A 7 -23.73 14.82 -20.34
CA PHE A 7 -22.57 15.69 -20.45
C PHE A 7 -23.11 17.10 -20.72
N ALA A 8 -22.99 18.01 -19.75
CA ALA A 8 -23.41 19.39 -19.93
C ALA A 8 -22.42 20.09 -20.87
N LEU A 9 -22.60 19.92 -22.19
CA LEU A 9 -21.93 20.70 -23.24
C LEU A 9 -22.94 20.96 -24.38
N ASP A 10 -23.09 22.23 -24.75
CA ASP A 10 -24.15 22.75 -25.62
C ASP A 10 -24.07 22.32 -27.11
N ASN A 11 -23.09 21.51 -27.50
CA ASN A 11 -23.02 20.93 -28.84
C ASN A 11 -23.32 19.42 -28.80
N LYS A 12 -24.59 19.12 -28.52
CA LYS A 12 -25.10 17.77 -28.33
C LYS A 12 -24.80 16.86 -29.51
N GLU A 13 -24.83 17.33 -30.76
CA GLU A 13 -24.88 16.40 -31.90
C GLU A 13 -23.60 15.60 -32.13
N ILE A 14 -22.41 16.22 -32.18
CA ILE A 14 -21.16 15.47 -32.45
C ILE A 14 -20.61 14.77 -31.21
N LEU A 15 -20.80 15.34 -30.03
CA LEU A 15 -20.46 14.65 -28.79
C LEU A 15 -21.43 13.50 -28.53
N GLN A 16 -22.72 13.66 -28.85
CA GLN A 16 -23.69 12.55 -28.84
C GLN A 16 -23.40 11.55 -29.94
N GLN A 17 -23.02 11.95 -31.16
CA GLN A 17 -22.61 11.01 -32.21
C GLN A 17 -21.32 10.28 -31.82
N THR A 18 -20.36 10.96 -31.20
CA THR A 18 -19.16 10.34 -30.65
C THR A 18 -19.53 9.43 -29.51
N TYR A 19 -20.46 9.81 -28.64
CA TYR A 19 -20.94 8.97 -27.55
C TYR A 19 -21.68 7.75 -28.11
N ASP A 20 -22.65 7.93 -28.99
CA ASP A 20 -23.39 6.89 -29.68
C ASP A 20 -22.43 5.99 -30.46
N PHE A 21 -21.42 6.55 -31.11
CA PHE A 21 -20.32 5.81 -31.73
C PHE A 21 -19.57 5.01 -30.66
N LEU A 22 -19.03 5.66 -29.64
CA LEU A 22 -18.34 5.03 -28.51
C LEU A 22 -19.21 3.97 -27.82
N MET A 23 -20.55 4.09 -27.85
CA MET A 23 -21.52 3.21 -27.21
C MET A 23 -21.98 2.06 -28.13
N SER A 24 -22.05 2.27 -29.45
CA SER A 24 -22.57 1.30 -30.43
C SER A 24 -21.48 0.60 -31.24
N HIS A 25 -20.24 1.11 -31.22
CA HIS A 25 -19.15 0.58 -32.02
C HIS A 25 -18.70 -0.80 -31.50
N SER A 26 -18.90 -1.83 -32.32
CA SER A 26 -18.43 -3.19 -32.08
C SER A 26 -17.10 -3.41 -32.80
N GLU A 27 -16.03 -2.78 -32.30
CA GLU A 27 -14.70 -3.11 -32.81
C GLU A 27 -14.32 -4.51 -32.34
N LYS A 28 -13.79 -5.35 -33.24
CA LYS A 28 -13.13 -6.61 -32.85
C LYS A 28 -11.88 -6.27 -32.04
N SER A 29 -12.07 -6.14 -30.75
CA SER A 29 -11.04 -5.86 -29.77
C SER A 29 -10.60 -7.15 -29.08
N LEU A 30 -9.39 -7.14 -28.52
CA LEU A 30 -8.99 -8.15 -27.53
C LEU A 30 -9.82 -8.04 -26.25
N PHE A 31 -10.42 -6.88 -26.01
CA PHE A 31 -11.13 -6.55 -24.80
C PHE A 31 -12.65 -6.55 -24.99
N ASP A 32 -13.39 -6.92 -23.94
CA ASP A 32 -14.83 -6.63 -23.84
C ASP A 32 -15.04 -5.14 -23.52
N LEU A 33 -14.94 -4.32 -24.57
CA LEU A 33 -15.04 -2.86 -24.46
C LEU A 33 -16.44 -2.39 -24.07
N GLU A 34 -17.48 -3.21 -24.30
CA GLU A 34 -18.85 -2.87 -23.90
C GLU A 34 -19.00 -2.94 -22.39
N GLU A 35 -18.62 -4.08 -21.79
CA GLU A 35 -18.64 -4.24 -20.32
C GLU A 35 -17.70 -3.24 -19.65
N GLU A 36 -16.47 -3.08 -20.16
CA GLU A 36 -15.49 -2.14 -19.62
C GLU A 36 -16.04 -0.71 -19.56
N ARG A 37 -16.68 -0.26 -20.65
CA ARG A 37 -17.23 1.09 -20.77
C ARG A 37 -18.40 1.32 -19.82
N VAL A 38 -19.34 0.36 -19.74
CA VAL A 38 -20.52 0.47 -18.86
C VAL A 38 -20.09 0.50 -17.39
N PHE A 39 -19.19 -0.38 -16.98
CA PHE A 39 -18.71 -0.43 -15.60
C PHE A 39 -17.86 0.79 -15.24
N SER A 40 -16.94 1.20 -16.12
CA SER A 40 -16.15 2.43 -15.91
C SER A 40 -17.04 3.64 -15.69
N HIS A 41 -18.07 3.78 -16.51
CA HIS A 41 -19.03 4.88 -16.41
C HIS A 41 -19.78 4.85 -15.08
N LEU A 42 -20.33 3.70 -14.69
CA LEU A 42 -21.03 3.54 -13.41
C LEU A 42 -20.11 3.80 -12.21
N ILE A 43 -18.85 3.39 -12.28
CA ILE A 43 -17.84 3.66 -11.25
C ILE A 43 -17.61 5.16 -11.11
N ASP A 44 -17.33 5.87 -12.21
CA ASP A 44 -17.11 7.33 -12.22
C ASP A 44 -18.29 8.08 -11.58
N HIS A 45 -19.52 7.61 -11.81
CA HIS A 45 -20.73 8.25 -11.28
C HIS A 45 -21.00 7.89 -9.82
N SER A 46 -20.49 6.76 -9.34
CA SER A 46 -20.70 6.31 -7.97
C SER A 46 -19.77 6.96 -6.94
N PHE A 47 -18.64 7.52 -7.40
CA PHE A 47 -17.58 8.12 -6.57
C PHE A 47 -16.94 7.19 -5.51
N LEU A 48 -17.30 5.90 -5.48
CA LEU A 48 -16.80 4.96 -4.48
C LEU A 48 -15.48 4.27 -4.87
N GLN A 49 -15.21 4.19 -6.17
CA GLN A 49 -14.08 3.46 -6.74
C GLN A 49 -13.52 4.25 -7.93
N MET A 50 -12.31 3.90 -8.38
CA MET A 50 -11.65 4.56 -9.51
C MET A 50 -11.82 3.75 -10.78
N SER A 51 -12.37 4.36 -11.84
CA SER A 51 -12.56 3.68 -13.12
C SER A 51 -11.23 3.30 -13.79
N PHE A 52 -10.18 4.09 -13.58
CA PHE A 52 -8.81 3.75 -13.97
C PHE A 52 -8.39 2.37 -13.45
N SER A 53 -8.51 2.15 -12.13
CA SER A 53 -8.11 0.89 -11.48
C SER A 53 -8.95 -0.28 -11.97
N PHE A 54 -10.26 -0.06 -12.20
CA PHE A 54 -11.12 -1.06 -12.83
C PHE A 54 -10.64 -1.45 -14.24
N ARG A 55 -10.46 -0.49 -15.15
CA ARG A 55 -10.00 -0.76 -16.53
C ARG A 55 -8.66 -1.49 -16.54
N SER A 56 -7.75 -1.05 -15.69
CA SER A 56 -6.43 -1.66 -15.50
C SER A 56 -6.54 -3.16 -15.15
N LEU A 57 -7.28 -3.48 -14.10
CA LEU A 57 -7.47 -4.87 -13.65
C LEU A 57 -8.30 -5.70 -14.64
N PHE A 58 -9.35 -5.11 -15.21
CA PHE A 58 -10.23 -5.77 -16.17
C PHE A 58 -9.46 -6.22 -17.40
N ARG A 59 -8.68 -5.33 -18.02
CA ARG A 59 -7.81 -5.66 -19.16
C ARG A 59 -6.75 -6.69 -18.77
N ALA A 60 -6.10 -6.55 -17.61
CA ALA A 60 -5.10 -7.51 -17.13
C ALA A 60 -5.67 -8.94 -16.99
N ARG A 61 -6.91 -9.08 -16.48
CA ARG A 61 -7.61 -10.37 -16.39
C ARG A 61 -7.88 -10.98 -17.76
N GLN A 62 -8.35 -10.18 -18.71
CA GLN A 62 -8.65 -10.66 -20.06
C GLN A 62 -7.38 -11.11 -20.80
N LEU A 63 -6.30 -10.34 -20.70
CA LEU A 63 -5.01 -10.72 -21.27
C LEU A 63 -4.47 -12.00 -20.63
N ALA A 64 -4.50 -12.12 -19.31
CA ALA A 64 -4.03 -13.33 -18.63
C ALA A 64 -4.84 -14.58 -19.06
N ASN A 65 -6.16 -14.46 -19.17
CA ASN A 65 -7.04 -15.54 -19.63
C ASN A 65 -6.81 -15.92 -21.10
N LEU A 66 -6.48 -14.95 -21.96
CA LEU A 66 -6.19 -15.16 -23.37
C LEU A 66 -4.82 -15.82 -23.58
N LEU A 67 -3.83 -15.44 -22.78
CA LEU A 67 -2.44 -15.84 -22.95
C LEU A 67 -2.11 -17.18 -22.29
N ILE A 68 -2.78 -17.54 -21.20
CA ILE A 68 -2.57 -18.80 -20.48
C ILE A 68 -3.73 -19.75 -20.78
N ASP A 69 -3.44 -20.90 -21.37
CA ASP A 69 -4.44 -21.90 -21.71
C ASP A 69 -4.97 -22.68 -20.48
N LYS A 70 -5.81 -23.69 -20.72
CA LYS A 70 -6.40 -24.52 -19.65
C LYS A 70 -5.37 -25.47 -19.00
N GLN A 71 -4.25 -25.72 -19.67
CA GLN A 71 -3.12 -26.52 -19.19
C GLN A 71 -2.14 -25.66 -18.39
N GLY A 72 -2.30 -24.33 -18.42
CA GLY A 72 -1.42 -23.37 -17.78
C GLY A 72 -0.23 -22.96 -18.65
N GLU A 73 -0.22 -23.32 -19.93
CA GLU A 73 0.87 -22.97 -20.85
C GLU A 73 0.64 -21.57 -21.45
N LEU A 74 1.73 -20.83 -21.63
CA LEU A 74 1.72 -19.52 -22.28
C LEU A 74 1.76 -19.70 -23.79
N ASP A 75 0.75 -19.23 -24.51
CA ASP A 75 0.71 -19.31 -25.97
C ASP A 75 1.61 -18.23 -26.60
N PRO A 76 2.75 -18.58 -27.21
CA PRO A 76 3.70 -17.60 -27.77
C PRO A 76 3.13 -16.89 -29.00
N LYS A 77 2.22 -17.53 -29.75
CA LYS A 77 1.58 -16.93 -30.91
C LYS A 77 0.59 -15.85 -30.46
N ASN A 78 -0.23 -16.16 -29.46
CA ASN A 78 -1.13 -15.16 -28.88
C ASN A 78 -0.34 -14.04 -28.20
N LEU A 79 0.76 -14.33 -27.50
CA LEU A 79 1.63 -13.30 -26.92
C LEU A 79 2.08 -12.28 -27.97
N LYS A 80 2.58 -12.75 -29.10
CA LYS A 80 2.98 -11.86 -30.20
C LYS A 80 1.79 -11.05 -30.73
N ASN A 81 0.67 -11.71 -31.02
CA ASN A 81 -0.52 -11.04 -31.54
C ASN A 81 -1.07 -9.98 -30.57
N VAL A 82 -0.98 -10.23 -29.26
CA VAL A 82 -1.40 -9.29 -28.22
C VAL A 82 -0.47 -8.07 -28.18
N ILE A 83 0.85 -8.29 -28.21
CA ILE A 83 1.83 -7.18 -28.28
C ILE A 83 1.58 -6.34 -29.52
N ASP A 84 1.46 -6.99 -30.69
CA ASP A 84 1.19 -6.32 -31.97
C ASP A 84 -0.14 -5.52 -31.91
N PHE A 85 -1.19 -6.09 -31.30
CA PHE A 85 -2.46 -5.36 -31.10
C PHE A 85 -2.27 -4.15 -30.18
N LEU A 86 -1.60 -4.30 -29.04
CA LEU A 86 -1.44 -3.19 -28.08
C LEU A 86 -0.60 -2.06 -28.66
N GLU A 87 0.45 -2.35 -29.41
CA GLU A 87 1.29 -1.34 -30.07
C GLU A 87 0.56 -0.58 -31.18
N ASN A 88 -0.40 -1.23 -31.87
CA ASN A 88 -1.10 -0.62 -33.00
C ASN A 88 -2.48 -0.04 -32.64
N LYS A 89 -3.14 -0.57 -31.61
CA LYS A 89 -4.53 -0.30 -31.24
C LYS A 89 -4.79 -0.30 -29.73
N GLY A 90 -3.77 -0.50 -28.89
CA GLY A 90 -3.95 -0.64 -27.44
C GLY A 90 -4.32 0.64 -26.73
N PHE A 91 -3.99 1.81 -27.30
CA PHE A 91 -4.35 3.10 -26.74
C PHE A 91 -5.82 3.40 -27.01
N ILE A 92 -6.69 2.92 -26.12
CA ILE A 92 -8.13 3.09 -26.23
C ILE A 92 -8.53 4.46 -25.69
N CYS A 93 -9.14 5.28 -26.53
CA CYS A 93 -9.57 6.63 -26.18
C CYS A 93 -10.93 6.61 -25.48
N TYR A 94 -10.93 6.72 -24.15
CA TYR A 94 -12.13 6.96 -23.34
C TYR A 94 -12.28 8.45 -22.99
N PRO A 95 -13.51 8.98 -22.86
CA PRO A 95 -13.71 10.38 -22.44
C PRO A 95 -12.99 10.76 -21.14
N ASN A 96 -12.89 9.82 -20.20
CA ASN A 96 -12.18 9.96 -18.92
C ASN A 96 -10.90 9.12 -18.84
N GLY A 97 -10.40 8.62 -19.98
CA GLY A 97 -9.24 7.74 -20.08
C GLY A 97 -7.89 8.47 -20.17
N TYR A 98 -7.79 9.68 -19.60
CA TYR A 98 -6.61 10.55 -19.76
C TYR A 98 -5.27 9.91 -19.34
N SER A 99 -5.32 8.91 -18.47
CA SER A 99 -4.14 8.21 -17.97
C SER A 99 -4.07 6.76 -18.44
N ASP A 100 -4.94 6.32 -19.36
CA ASP A 100 -4.99 4.91 -19.81
C ASP A 100 -3.76 4.50 -20.64
N SER A 101 -3.00 5.45 -21.18
CA SER A 101 -1.70 5.19 -21.82
C SER A 101 -0.76 4.45 -20.88
N MET A 102 -0.72 4.85 -19.62
CA MET A 102 0.06 4.23 -18.57
C MET A 102 -0.26 2.73 -18.40
N ILE A 103 -1.54 2.34 -18.51
CA ILE A 103 -1.97 0.92 -18.45
C ILE A 103 -1.39 0.17 -19.66
N THR A 104 -1.58 0.74 -20.84
CA THR A 104 -1.19 0.12 -22.12
C THR A 104 0.33 -0.04 -22.22
N GLU A 105 1.07 1.00 -21.89
CA GLU A 105 2.54 1.01 -21.88
C GLU A 105 3.10 0.01 -20.89
N HIS A 106 2.55 -0.06 -19.68
CA HIS A 106 2.92 -1.07 -18.68
C HIS A 106 2.67 -2.48 -19.22
N GLN A 107 1.49 -2.75 -19.78
CA GLN A 107 1.16 -4.06 -20.35
C GLN A 107 2.11 -4.44 -21.49
N ILE A 108 2.39 -3.53 -22.43
CA ILE A 108 3.35 -3.77 -23.53
C ILE A 108 4.74 -4.09 -22.96
N GLN A 109 5.22 -3.28 -22.01
CA GLN A 109 6.53 -3.47 -21.39
C GLN A 109 6.65 -4.85 -20.73
N ILE A 110 5.65 -5.25 -19.95
CA ILE A 110 5.64 -6.54 -19.25
C ILE A 110 5.55 -7.72 -20.23
N LEU A 111 4.65 -7.65 -21.21
CA LEU A 111 4.48 -8.71 -22.21
C LEU A 111 5.74 -8.90 -23.06
N LYS A 112 6.43 -7.81 -23.43
CA LYS A 112 7.73 -7.90 -24.12
C LYS A 112 8.76 -8.67 -23.30
N GLN A 113 8.79 -8.53 -21.97
CA GLN A 113 9.68 -9.34 -21.13
C GLN A 113 9.34 -10.83 -21.17
N PHE A 114 8.05 -11.19 -21.27
CA PHE A 114 7.60 -12.58 -21.42
C PHE A 114 7.91 -13.22 -22.78
N THR A 115 8.46 -12.48 -23.74
CA THR A 115 9.04 -13.08 -24.97
C THR A 115 10.35 -13.82 -24.69
N SER A 116 11.00 -13.53 -23.56
CA SER A 116 12.24 -14.19 -23.13
C SER A 116 11.98 -15.54 -22.48
N GLN A 117 12.74 -16.56 -22.90
CA GLN A 117 12.71 -17.90 -22.29
C GLN A 117 13.02 -17.88 -20.78
N LYS A 118 13.82 -16.94 -20.31
CA LYS A 118 14.11 -16.79 -18.87
C LYS A 118 12.85 -16.42 -18.08
N MET A 119 12.05 -15.50 -18.60
CA MET A 119 10.81 -15.06 -17.95
C MET A 119 9.72 -16.13 -18.01
N ILE A 120 9.60 -16.83 -19.13
CA ILE A 120 8.67 -17.97 -19.27
C ILE A 120 9.02 -19.06 -18.23
N LYS A 121 10.31 -19.39 -18.08
CA LYS A 121 10.75 -20.36 -17.07
C LYS A 121 10.38 -19.93 -15.64
N LEU A 122 10.47 -18.65 -15.31
CA LEU A 122 10.05 -18.13 -14.01
C LEU A 122 8.53 -18.31 -13.80
N LEU A 123 7.72 -17.94 -14.78
CA LEU A 123 6.27 -18.14 -14.75
C LEU A 123 5.90 -19.63 -14.60
N TYR A 124 6.69 -20.54 -15.16
CA TYR A 124 6.40 -21.98 -15.09
C TYR A 124 6.77 -22.63 -13.75
N ARG A 125 7.52 -21.94 -12.88
CA ARG A 125 7.76 -22.38 -11.49
C ARG A 125 6.48 -22.41 -10.65
N PHE A 126 5.47 -21.63 -11.05
CA PHE A 126 4.21 -21.57 -10.34
C PHE A 126 3.36 -22.82 -10.64
N SER A 127 3.21 -23.66 -9.62
CA SER A 127 2.41 -24.89 -9.64
C SER A 127 1.79 -25.16 -8.27
N PRO A 128 0.71 -25.94 -8.19
CA PRO A 128 0.21 -26.44 -6.92
C PRO A 128 1.22 -27.39 -6.23
N PRO A 129 1.14 -27.57 -4.89
CA PRO A 129 0.28 -26.83 -3.96
C PRO A 129 0.82 -25.42 -3.67
N VAL A 130 -0.08 -24.48 -3.39
CA VAL A 130 0.29 -23.19 -2.76
C VAL A 130 0.35 -23.36 -1.24
N CYS A 131 0.95 -22.40 -0.54
CA CYS A 131 1.27 -22.49 0.88
C CYS A 131 0.04 -22.69 1.78
N HIS A 132 -1.09 -22.01 1.52
CA HIS A 132 -2.33 -22.16 2.29
C HIS A 132 -3.57 -21.56 1.59
N LYS A 133 -4.76 -21.77 2.17
CA LYS A 133 -6.05 -21.31 1.65
C LYS A 133 -6.14 -19.81 1.40
N ALA A 134 -5.55 -18.97 2.25
CA ALA A 134 -5.51 -17.53 1.98
C ALA A 134 -4.75 -17.19 0.68
N ALA A 135 -3.65 -17.90 0.33
CA ALA A 135 -3.01 -17.73 -0.98
C ALA A 135 -3.91 -18.17 -2.14
N GLU A 136 -4.70 -19.24 -1.96
CA GLU A 136 -5.72 -19.63 -2.94
C GLU A 136 -6.78 -18.53 -3.12
N SER A 137 -7.27 -17.94 -2.01
CA SER A 137 -8.23 -16.83 -2.06
C SER A 137 -7.66 -15.65 -2.85
N LEU A 138 -6.43 -15.23 -2.54
CA LEU A 138 -5.77 -14.13 -3.26
C LEU A 138 -5.74 -14.38 -4.77
N LEU A 139 -5.49 -15.61 -5.21
CA LEU A 139 -5.51 -15.97 -6.63
C LEU A 139 -6.92 -15.90 -7.23
N PHE A 140 -7.93 -16.48 -6.56
CA PHE A 140 -9.31 -16.42 -7.01
C PHE A 140 -9.83 -14.98 -7.09
N ASP A 141 -9.57 -14.18 -6.06
CA ASP A 141 -9.97 -12.79 -5.96
C ASP A 141 -9.25 -11.91 -7.00
N SER A 142 -7.96 -12.16 -7.27
CA SER A 142 -7.22 -11.49 -8.35
C SER A 142 -7.79 -11.77 -9.73
N LEU A 143 -8.32 -12.97 -9.94
CA LEU A 143 -8.95 -13.38 -11.19
C LEU A 143 -10.43 -13.01 -11.29
N GLY A 144 -11.06 -12.61 -10.18
CA GLY A 144 -12.49 -12.34 -10.12
C GLY A 144 -13.34 -13.59 -10.33
N ILE A 145 -12.83 -14.77 -9.95
CA ILE A 145 -13.52 -16.06 -10.09
C ILE A 145 -13.92 -16.61 -8.71
N SER A 146 -14.94 -17.44 -8.68
CA SER A 146 -15.40 -18.06 -7.42
C SER A 146 -14.39 -19.08 -6.91
N ALA A 147 -14.25 -19.16 -5.57
CA ALA A 147 -13.42 -20.16 -4.92
C ALA A 147 -13.83 -21.58 -5.33
N GLY A 148 -12.83 -22.43 -5.61
CA GLY A 148 -13.01 -23.79 -6.08
C GLY A 148 -11.74 -24.62 -5.97
N LYS A 149 -11.61 -25.65 -6.80
CA LYS A 149 -10.35 -26.39 -6.91
C LYS A 149 -9.35 -25.54 -7.69
N LEU A 150 -8.21 -25.24 -7.09
CA LEU A 150 -7.16 -24.45 -7.75
C LEU A 150 -6.44 -25.29 -8.82
N HIS A 151 -6.45 -24.82 -10.06
CA HIS A 151 -5.70 -25.41 -11.17
C HIS A 151 -4.40 -24.64 -11.44
N ILE A 152 -3.44 -25.30 -12.10
CA ILE A 152 -2.18 -24.66 -12.49
C ILE A 152 -2.39 -23.45 -13.41
N SER A 153 -3.42 -23.51 -14.27
CA SER A 153 -3.84 -22.38 -15.11
C SER A 153 -4.25 -21.18 -14.28
N ASP A 154 -4.96 -21.39 -13.16
CA ASP A 154 -5.45 -20.31 -12.30
C ASP A 154 -4.28 -19.62 -11.59
N ILE A 155 -3.29 -20.40 -11.12
CA ILE A 155 -2.09 -19.83 -10.48
C ILE A 155 -1.32 -18.97 -11.47
N ARG A 156 -1.02 -19.51 -12.66
CA ARG A 156 -0.22 -18.79 -13.68
C ARG A 156 -0.98 -17.58 -14.24
N ARG A 157 -2.30 -17.68 -14.42
CA ARG A 157 -3.16 -16.53 -14.77
C ARG A 157 -3.16 -15.47 -13.69
N GLY A 158 -3.27 -15.86 -12.41
CA GLY A 158 -3.25 -14.92 -11.28
C GLY A 158 -1.94 -14.14 -11.22
N VAL A 159 -0.81 -14.83 -11.38
CA VAL A 159 0.54 -14.22 -11.42
C VAL A 159 0.72 -13.31 -12.63
N LEU A 160 0.31 -13.74 -13.82
CA LEU A 160 0.38 -12.91 -15.02
C LEU A 160 -0.55 -11.69 -14.93
N CYS A 161 -1.76 -11.87 -14.40
CA CYS A 161 -2.70 -10.77 -14.12
C CYS A 161 -2.11 -9.74 -13.16
N ALA A 162 -1.49 -10.19 -12.06
CA ALA A 162 -0.78 -9.31 -11.12
C ALA A 162 0.41 -8.59 -11.77
N SER A 163 1.10 -9.23 -12.71
CA SER A 163 2.20 -8.61 -13.46
C SER A 163 1.70 -7.54 -14.45
N LEU A 164 0.56 -7.77 -15.10
CA LEU A 164 -0.04 -6.89 -16.11
C LEU A 164 -0.85 -5.74 -15.53
N ASN A 165 -1.30 -5.85 -14.27
CA ASN A 165 -1.97 -4.75 -13.57
C ASN A 165 -0.92 -3.81 -12.97
N PRO A 166 -0.71 -2.58 -13.48
CA PRO A 166 0.22 -1.64 -12.88
C PRO A 166 -0.12 -1.37 -11.41
N LEU A 167 0.89 -1.47 -10.54
CA LEU A 167 0.74 -1.13 -9.14
C LEU A 167 0.46 0.38 -9.00
N ARG A 168 -0.58 0.72 -8.25
CA ARG A 168 -0.92 2.10 -7.88
C ARG A 168 -1.35 2.19 -6.43
N GLN A 169 -1.06 3.32 -5.81
CA GLN A 169 -1.39 3.59 -4.43
C GLN A 169 -2.87 3.94 -4.32
N ASN A 170 -3.61 2.98 -3.77
CA ASN A 170 -4.94 3.18 -3.20
C ASN A 170 -4.89 4.17 -2.05
N ILE A 171 -4.48 3.62 -0.90
CA ILE A 171 -4.55 4.23 0.42
C ILE A 171 -3.45 3.61 1.28
N GLY A 172 -2.68 4.45 1.98
CA GLY A 172 -1.54 4.03 2.80
C GLY A 172 -0.35 3.49 1.99
N SER A 173 0.72 3.14 2.69
CA SER A 173 1.94 2.49 2.18
C SER A 173 2.67 3.18 1.02
N CYS A 174 2.56 4.50 0.83
CA CYS A 174 3.28 5.22 -0.25
C CYS A 174 4.78 4.87 -0.31
N PHE A 175 5.40 4.72 0.86
CA PHE A 175 6.81 4.33 1.04
C PHE A 175 7.14 2.94 0.48
N ALA A 176 6.16 2.05 0.33
CA ALA A 176 6.29 0.74 -0.29
C ALA A 176 5.79 0.72 -1.74
N THR A 177 4.76 1.51 -2.07
CA THR A 177 4.21 1.56 -3.43
C THR A 177 5.24 2.05 -4.45
N ALA A 178 5.99 3.12 -4.15
CA ALA A 178 7.01 3.64 -5.07
C ALA A 178 8.10 2.58 -5.38
N PRO A 179 8.77 1.99 -4.36
CA PRO A 179 9.68 0.87 -4.58
C PRO A 179 9.03 -0.31 -5.31
N GLY A 180 7.77 -0.64 -4.97
CA GLY A 180 7.01 -1.71 -5.61
C GLY A 180 6.79 -1.48 -7.11
N ILE A 181 6.42 -0.26 -7.51
CA ILE A 181 6.26 0.10 -8.93
C ILE A 181 7.59 -0.08 -9.67
N LEU A 182 8.70 0.37 -9.08
CA LEU A 182 10.03 0.21 -9.67
C LEU A 182 10.39 -1.27 -9.84
N VAL A 183 10.15 -2.10 -8.82
CA VAL A 183 10.39 -3.55 -8.89
C VAL A 183 9.52 -4.20 -9.97
N GLN A 184 8.24 -3.89 -10.02
CA GLN A 184 7.31 -4.46 -10.99
C GLN A 184 7.70 -4.08 -12.42
N LYS A 185 8.03 -2.80 -12.66
CA LYS A 185 8.30 -2.24 -13.99
C LYS A 185 9.70 -2.59 -14.49
N GLU A 186 10.73 -2.38 -13.66
CA GLU A 186 12.14 -2.48 -14.07
C GLU A 186 12.81 -3.80 -13.67
N GLN A 187 12.28 -4.52 -12.67
CA GLN A 187 12.88 -5.73 -12.11
C GLN A 187 11.88 -6.89 -12.05
N LEU A 188 11.12 -7.11 -13.13
CA LEU A 188 10.02 -8.09 -13.18
C LEU A 188 10.43 -9.51 -12.73
N ALA A 189 11.67 -9.93 -12.98
CA ALA A 189 12.16 -11.21 -12.49
C ALA A 189 12.19 -11.30 -10.94
N LEU A 190 12.56 -10.21 -10.24
CA LEU A 190 12.47 -10.12 -8.78
C LEU A 190 11.02 -10.16 -8.33
N PHE A 191 10.13 -9.40 -8.98
CA PHE A 191 8.70 -9.44 -8.70
C PHE A 191 8.14 -10.86 -8.79
N LEU A 192 8.48 -11.63 -9.83
CA LEU A 192 8.05 -13.03 -9.95
C LEU A 192 8.66 -13.94 -8.89
N VAL A 193 9.93 -13.72 -8.50
CA VAL A 193 10.54 -14.47 -7.38
C VAL A 193 9.80 -14.18 -6.08
N ASP A 194 9.39 -12.95 -5.85
CA ASP A 194 8.62 -12.56 -4.66
C ASP A 194 7.24 -13.20 -4.64
N LEU A 195 6.49 -13.10 -5.74
CA LEU A 195 5.20 -13.78 -5.85
C LEU A 195 5.35 -15.29 -5.64
N TYR A 196 6.43 -15.89 -6.15
CA TYR A 196 6.71 -17.30 -5.92
C TYR A 196 6.97 -17.59 -4.45
N GLN A 197 7.79 -16.79 -3.75
CA GLN A 197 8.03 -16.94 -2.31
C GLN A 197 6.73 -16.80 -1.51
N LEU A 198 5.90 -15.81 -1.81
CA LEU A 198 4.61 -15.60 -1.16
C LEU A 198 3.68 -16.80 -1.35
N LEU A 199 3.47 -17.23 -2.60
CA LEU A 199 2.54 -18.32 -2.91
C LEU A 199 3.07 -19.70 -2.46
N SER A 200 4.39 -19.91 -2.39
CA SER A 200 4.97 -21.21 -2.01
C SER A 200 5.28 -21.32 -0.52
N THR A 201 5.65 -20.22 0.15
CA THR A 201 6.10 -20.22 1.55
C THR A 201 5.24 -19.38 2.49
N GLY A 202 4.41 -18.47 1.97
CA GLY A 202 3.61 -17.56 2.80
C GLY A 202 4.41 -16.38 3.38
N GLN A 203 5.63 -16.14 2.89
CA GLN A 203 6.50 -15.06 3.36
C GLN A 203 7.48 -14.60 2.27
N LEU A 204 7.95 -13.37 2.37
CA LEU A 204 9.13 -12.88 1.65
C LEU A 204 10.35 -13.01 2.54
N LYS A 205 11.48 -13.43 1.96
CA LYS A 205 12.75 -13.56 2.67
C LYS A 205 13.84 -12.77 1.94
N ARG A 206 14.65 -12.08 2.73
CA ARG A 206 15.84 -11.34 2.30
C ARG A 206 16.99 -11.69 3.23
N ILE A 207 18.16 -11.97 2.66
CA ILE A 207 19.37 -12.27 3.43
C ILE A 207 20.44 -11.28 3.02
N TYR A 208 20.98 -10.57 4.01
CA TYR A 208 22.03 -9.59 3.79
C TYR A 208 22.99 -9.52 4.98
N ASN A 209 24.30 -9.53 4.70
CA ASN A 209 25.34 -9.52 5.73
C ASN A 209 25.14 -10.57 6.86
N GLY A 210 24.59 -11.74 6.51
CA GLY A 210 24.29 -12.82 7.45
C GLY A 210 22.99 -12.64 8.25
N ASN A 211 22.32 -11.49 8.14
CA ASN A 211 21.02 -11.24 8.75
C ASN A 211 19.88 -11.68 7.83
N GLU A 212 18.87 -12.29 8.41
CA GLU A 212 17.66 -12.72 7.72
C GLU A 212 16.50 -11.77 8.06
N TYR A 213 15.95 -11.13 7.03
CA TYR A 213 14.75 -10.32 7.12
C TYR A 213 13.61 -11.09 6.46
N ILE A 214 12.58 -11.37 7.24
CA ILE A 214 11.39 -12.10 6.80
C ILE A 214 10.22 -11.12 6.85
N ALA A 215 9.26 -11.23 5.94
CA ALA A 215 7.96 -10.56 6.05
C ALA A 215 6.87 -11.58 5.73
N ALA A 216 6.01 -11.89 6.70
CA ALA A 216 4.85 -12.74 6.49
C ALA A 216 3.89 -12.13 5.46
N MET A 217 3.27 -12.97 4.64
CA MET A 217 2.33 -12.54 3.62
C MET A 217 1.14 -11.82 4.25
N SER A 218 0.87 -10.61 3.80
CA SER A 218 -0.36 -9.91 4.17
C SER A 218 -1.57 -10.65 3.58
N THR A 219 -2.47 -11.10 4.45
CA THR A 219 -3.74 -11.73 4.04
C THR A 219 -4.87 -10.70 3.91
N THR A 220 -4.65 -9.46 4.35
CA THR A 220 -5.62 -8.37 4.26
C THR A 220 -5.29 -7.52 3.04
N TYR A 221 -6.18 -7.52 2.05
CA TYR A 221 -6.08 -6.64 0.88
C TYR A 221 -7.32 -5.78 0.66
N THR A 222 -8.31 -5.91 1.54
CA THR A 222 -9.56 -5.14 1.48
C THR A 222 -9.24 -3.65 1.60
N SER A 223 -9.58 -2.90 0.56
CA SER A 223 -9.32 -1.46 0.47
C SER A 223 -10.14 -0.66 1.49
N MET A 224 -9.67 0.53 1.85
CA MET A 224 -10.50 1.47 2.60
C MET A 224 -11.61 2.11 1.76
N TYR A 225 -11.80 1.77 0.48
CA TYR A 225 -13.01 2.14 -0.26
C TYR A 225 -14.27 1.67 0.50
N CYS A 226 -14.18 0.56 1.22
CA CYS A 226 -15.26 0.09 2.08
C CYS A 226 -15.58 1.03 3.26
N LYS A 227 -14.71 2.01 3.56
CA LYS A 227 -14.90 2.99 4.64
C LYS A 227 -15.30 4.38 4.13
N GLN A 228 -15.37 4.61 2.81
CA GLN A 228 -15.77 5.90 2.25
C GLN A 228 -17.20 6.27 2.64
N SER A 229 -17.45 7.58 2.74
CA SER A 229 -18.77 8.14 3.03
C SER A 229 -19.76 7.80 1.92
N LEU A 230 -20.97 7.41 2.32
CA LEU A 230 -22.04 7.11 1.38
C LEU A 230 -22.87 8.36 1.03
N ASP A 231 -23.19 8.49 -0.26
CA ASP A 231 -24.27 9.34 -0.76
C ASP A 231 -25.14 8.57 -1.77
N GLU A 232 -26.27 9.12 -2.20
CA GLU A 232 -27.22 8.42 -3.09
C GLU A 232 -26.59 7.88 -4.39
N ARG A 233 -25.53 8.51 -4.89
CA ARG A 233 -24.82 8.10 -6.10
C ARG A 233 -24.10 6.77 -5.93
N ALA A 234 -23.76 6.37 -4.71
CA ALA A 234 -23.19 5.06 -4.43
C ALA A 234 -24.12 3.90 -4.86
N LEU A 235 -25.43 4.14 -5.02
CA LEU A 235 -26.38 3.19 -5.61
C LEU A 235 -26.15 2.91 -7.11
N LEU A 236 -25.19 3.58 -7.74
CA LEU A 236 -24.70 3.28 -9.08
C LEU A 236 -23.46 2.38 -9.05
N SER A 237 -22.89 2.08 -7.88
CA SER A 237 -21.61 1.38 -7.74
C SER A 237 -21.68 -0.07 -8.21
N PRO A 238 -20.91 -0.46 -9.24
CA PRO A 238 -20.78 -1.86 -9.60
C PRO A 238 -20.03 -2.67 -8.53
N GLY A 239 -19.21 -2.05 -7.68
CA GLY A 239 -18.57 -2.71 -6.55
C GLY A 239 -19.59 -3.23 -5.54
N ILE A 240 -20.59 -2.42 -5.18
CA ILE A 240 -21.69 -2.86 -4.30
C ILE A 240 -22.45 -4.00 -4.97
N LEU A 241 -22.72 -3.88 -6.28
CA LEU A 241 -23.37 -4.94 -7.04
C LEU A 241 -22.59 -6.27 -6.95
N GLN A 242 -21.28 -6.25 -7.13
CA GLN A 242 -20.44 -7.45 -7.04
C GLN A 242 -20.39 -8.03 -5.62
N ALA A 243 -20.36 -7.19 -4.60
CA ALA A 243 -20.44 -7.62 -3.19
C ALA A 243 -21.72 -8.41 -2.92
N LEU A 244 -22.87 -7.91 -3.39
CA LEU A 244 -24.17 -8.56 -3.22
C LEU A 244 -24.31 -9.84 -4.07
N LYS A 245 -23.73 -9.87 -5.28
CA LYS A 245 -23.65 -11.07 -6.12
C LYS A 245 -22.83 -12.18 -5.45
N ALA A 246 -21.71 -11.84 -4.79
CA ALA A 246 -20.84 -12.80 -4.13
C ALA A 246 -21.53 -13.54 -2.96
N CYS A 247 -22.54 -12.92 -2.37
CA CYS A 247 -23.36 -13.49 -1.30
C CYS A 247 -24.72 -14.03 -1.76
N GLY A 248 -24.98 -14.04 -3.07
CA GLY A 248 -26.24 -14.55 -3.64
C GLY A 248 -27.47 -13.69 -3.34
N VAL A 249 -27.28 -12.44 -2.91
CA VAL A 249 -28.37 -11.49 -2.65
C VAL A 249 -28.99 -11.01 -3.97
N ILE A 250 -28.17 -10.89 -5.02
CA ILE A 250 -28.60 -10.54 -6.38
C ILE A 250 -28.40 -11.72 -7.31
N ASP A 251 -29.42 -12.02 -8.11
CA ASP A 251 -29.36 -13.12 -9.09
C ASP A 251 -28.46 -12.74 -10.27
N GLN A 252 -27.38 -13.50 -10.44
CA GLN A 252 -26.41 -13.32 -11.51
C GLN A 252 -26.98 -13.60 -12.91
N LYS A 253 -28.11 -14.32 -13.00
CA LYS A 253 -28.78 -14.64 -14.28
C LYS A 253 -29.59 -13.48 -14.86
N LEU A 254 -29.87 -12.45 -14.07
CA LEU A 254 -30.60 -11.27 -14.52
C LEU A 254 -29.73 -10.39 -15.43
N SER A 255 -30.37 -9.59 -16.30
CA SER A 255 -29.65 -8.55 -17.04
C SER A 255 -29.07 -7.51 -16.08
N LEU A 256 -27.98 -6.85 -16.49
CA LEU A 256 -27.32 -5.83 -15.66
C LEU A 256 -28.30 -4.75 -15.17
N GLU A 257 -29.20 -4.29 -16.04
CA GLU A 257 -30.24 -3.31 -15.65
C GLU A 257 -31.13 -3.83 -14.50
N LYS A 258 -31.60 -5.08 -14.59
CA LYS A 258 -32.42 -5.70 -13.55
C LYS A 258 -31.63 -5.93 -12.26
N GLN A 259 -30.35 -6.28 -12.38
CA GLN A 259 -29.45 -6.42 -11.24
C GLN A 259 -29.25 -5.08 -10.52
N MET A 260 -29.03 -3.99 -11.25
CA MET A 260 -28.91 -2.64 -10.70
C MET A 260 -30.21 -2.18 -10.02
N GLN A 261 -31.37 -2.44 -10.64
CA GLN A 261 -32.68 -2.15 -10.03
C GLN A 261 -32.91 -2.93 -8.73
N GLN A 262 -32.52 -4.20 -8.71
CA GLN A 262 -32.61 -5.04 -7.51
C GLN A 262 -31.69 -4.50 -6.41
N MET A 263 -30.45 -4.14 -6.74
CA MET A 263 -29.51 -3.51 -5.81
C MET A 263 -30.09 -2.22 -5.21
N GLN A 264 -30.62 -1.33 -6.04
CA GLN A 264 -31.25 -0.08 -5.60
C GLN A 264 -32.41 -0.34 -4.65
N THR A 265 -33.30 -1.27 -5.01
CA THR A 265 -34.46 -1.65 -4.18
C THR A 265 -34.04 -2.14 -2.79
N ILE A 266 -32.95 -2.92 -2.71
CA ILE A 266 -32.43 -3.48 -1.46
C ILE A 266 -31.69 -2.42 -0.63
N CYS A 267 -30.84 -1.61 -1.26
CA CYS A 267 -29.94 -0.71 -0.56
C CYS A 267 -30.59 0.63 -0.19
N SER A 268 -31.45 1.21 -1.05
CA SER A 268 -32.03 2.55 -0.82
C SER A 268 -32.67 2.75 0.56
N PRO A 269 -33.43 1.79 1.14
CA PRO A 269 -34.01 1.96 2.48
C PRO A 269 -32.98 2.07 3.61
N LEU A 270 -31.74 1.61 3.39
CA LEU A 270 -30.69 1.55 4.41
C LEU A 270 -29.74 2.74 4.38
N PHE A 271 -29.67 3.46 3.25
CA PHE A 271 -28.70 4.53 3.00
C PHE A 271 -28.75 5.65 4.05
N SER A 272 -29.94 6.06 4.50
CA SER A 272 -30.11 7.09 5.53
C SER A 272 -29.54 6.70 6.90
N SER A 273 -29.25 5.40 7.11
CA SER A 273 -28.79 4.84 8.38
C SER A 273 -27.34 4.35 8.33
N CYS A 274 -26.65 4.50 7.20
CA CYS A 274 -25.28 4.01 6.98
C CYS A 274 -24.38 5.17 6.60
N SER A 275 -23.27 5.32 7.29
CA SER A 275 -22.23 6.29 6.98
C SER A 275 -21.21 5.73 5.99
N THR A 276 -20.98 4.41 5.98
CA THR A 276 -19.95 3.76 5.16
C THR A 276 -20.48 2.55 4.37
N VAL A 277 -19.77 2.19 3.30
CA VAL A 277 -20.05 0.98 2.51
C VAL A 277 -20.03 -0.28 3.40
N THR A 278 -19.10 -0.36 4.36
CA THR A 278 -19.00 -1.49 5.32
C THR A 278 -20.28 -1.65 6.13
N GLU A 279 -20.79 -0.55 6.69
CA GLU A 279 -22.06 -0.55 7.45
C GLU A 279 -23.25 -0.95 6.57
N LEU A 280 -23.28 -0.48 5.32
CA LEU A 280 -24.32 -0.85 4.35
C LEU A 280 -24.28 -2.36 4.08
N LEU A 281 -23.11 -2.92 3.77
CA LEU A 281 -22.94 -4.35 3.49
C LEU A 281 -23.32 -5.21 4.70
N GLN A 282 -22.96 -4.80 5.92
CA GLN A 282 -23.36 -5.48 7.16
C GLN A 282 -24.88 -5.55 7.33
N LYS A 283 -25.58 -4.45 7.05
CA LYS A 283 -27.04 -4.40 7.20
C LYS A 283 -27.78 -5.16 6.11
N VAL A 284 -27.26 -5.18 4.88
CA VAL A 284 -27.90 -5.90 3.77
C VAL A 284 -27.82 -7.42 3.96
N ALA A 285 -26.71 -7.93 4.51
CA ALA A 285 -26.48 -9.37 4.62
C ALA A 285 -26.09 -9.81 6.03
N ILE A 286 -27.02 -9.65 6.98
CA ILE A 286 -26.87 -9.90 8.43
C ILE A 286 -26.28 -11.30 8.74
N ASN A 287 -26.47 -12.28 7.87
CA ASN A 287 -26.04 -13.67 8.07
C ASN A 287 -24.90 -14.12 7.12
N GLN A 288 -24.25 -13.19 6.41
CA GLN A 288 -23.18 -13.52 5.45
C GLN A 288 -21.82 -13.00 5.94
N PRO A 289 -20.71 -13.69 5.62
CA PRO A 289 -19.38 -13.25 6.01
C PRO A 289 -19.02 -11.95 5.29
N ILE A 290 -18.92 -10.86 6.05
CA ILE A 290 -18.63 -9.52 5.53
C ILE A 290 -17.33 -9.46 4.71
N GLN A 291 -16.32 -10.22 5.13
CA GLN A 291 -15.02 -10.30 4.47
C GLN A 291 -15.16 -10.70 2.99
N LYS A 292 -16.09 -11.62 2.67
CA LYS A 292 -16.36 -12.03 1.29
C LYS A 292 -16.98 -10.90 0.46
N MET A 293 -17.88 -10.11 1.05
CA MET A 293 -18.49 -8.96 0.38
C MET A 293 -17.45 -7.86 0.14
N GLN A 294 -16.62 -7.55 1.13
CA GLN A 294 -15.54 -6.56 1.02
C GLN A 294 -14.48 -6.98 -0.01
N ALA A 295 -14.13 -8.28 -0.03
CA ALA A 295 -13.25 -8.89 -1.03
C ALA A 295 -13.82 -8.72 -2.44
N ALA A 296 -15.10 -9.04 -2.67
CA ALA A 296 -15.73 -8.89 -3.98
C ALA A 296 -15.90 -7.44 -4.41
N PHE A 297 -16.22 -6.53 -3.48
CA PHE A 297 -16.25 -5.09 -3.71
C PHE A 297 -14.88 -4.57 -4.16
N THR A 298 -13.84 -4.89 -3.39
CA THR A 298 -12.46 -4.44 -3.63
C THR A 298 -11.87 -5.09 -4.88
N GLY A 299 -12.14 -6.38 -5.11
CA GLY A 299 -11.65 -7.15 -6.25
C GLY A 299 -12.18 -6.68 -7.60
N LEU A 300 -13.07 -5.69 -7.65
CA LEU A 300 -13.44 -5.03 -8.89
C LEU A 300 -12.33 -4.08 -9.39
N THR A 301 -11.60 -3.44 -8.49
CA THR A 301 -10.56 -2.45 -8.85
C THR A 301 -9.15 -2.85 -8.41
N GLU A 302 -9.00 -3.75 -7.44
CA GLU A 302 -7.70 -4.17 -6.93
C GLU A 302 -7.37 -5.61 -7.29
N ASN A 303 -6.13 -5.82 -7.71
CA ASN A 303 -5.56 -7.17 -7.80
C ASN A 303 -5.12 -7.62 -6.40
N ALA A 304 -5.83 -8.59 -5.82
CA ALA A 304 -5.61 -9.04 -4.45
C ALA A 304 -4.17 -9.53 -4.20
N LEU A 305 -3.60 -10.30 -5.14
CA LEU A 305 -2.24 -10.83 -5.05
C LEU A 305 -1.20 -9.71 -5.11
N LEU A 306 -1.38 -8.75 -6.03
CA LEU A 306 -0.50 -7.59 -6.15
C LEU A 306 -0.54 -6.72 -4.89
N LYS A 307 -1.72 -6.51 -4.30
CA LYS A 307 -1.89 -5.77 -3.04
C LYS A 307 -1.31 -6.51 -1.84
N ALA A 308 -1.52 -7.82 -1.74
CA ALA A 308 -0.88 -8.64 -0.72
C ALA A 308 0.66 -8.54 -0.82
N TRP A 309 1.22 -8.55 -2.04
CA TRP A 309 2.64 -8.33 -2.25
C TRP A 309 3.11 -6.94 -1.82
N GLU A 310 2.41 -5.87 -2.25
CA GLU A 310 2.71 -4.49 -1.84
C GLU A 310 2.71 -4.33 -0.31
N PHE A 311 1.71 -4.88 0.37
CA PHE A 311 1.62 -4.79 1.84
C PHE A 311 2.66 -5.65 2.54
N THR A 312 3.02 -6.80 1.96
CA THR A 312 4.14 -7.59 2.48
C THR A 312 5.48 -6.86 2.29
N LEU A 313 5.65 -6.15 1.18
CA LEU A 313 6.78 -5.27 0.94
C LEU A 313 6.82 -4.14 1.97
N ALA A 314 5.67 -3.54 2.29
CA ALA A 314 5.57 -2.50 3.30
C ALA A 314 6.04 -2.96 4.69
N SER A 315 5.82 -4.22 5.06
CA SER A 315 6.32 -4.78 6.33
C SER A 315 7.84 -4.70 6.48
N PHE A 316 8.62 -4.60 5.39
CA PHE A 316 10.07 -4.40 5.47
C PHE A 316 10.49 -3.04 6.03
N SER A 317 9.59 -2.05 6.11
CA SER A 317 9.91 -0.76 6.73
C SER A 317 10.10 -0.83 8.25
N GLU A 318 9.62 -1.91 8.89
CA GLU A 318 9.70 -2.14 10.34
C GLU A 318 10.22 -3.55 10.67
N ALA A 319 10.95 -4.20 9.75
CA ALA A 319 11.45 -5.56 9.94
C ALA A 319 12.62 -5.67 10.95
N ASP A 320 12.75 -4.74 11.90
CA ASP A 320 13.73 -4.80 12.99
C ASP A 320 13.22 -5.72 14.12
N PRO A 321 13.87 -6.87 14.37
CA PRO A 321 13.48 -7.78 15.46
C PRO A 321 13.47 -7.13 16.84
N GLN A 322 14.17 -6.02 17.04
CA GLN A 322 14.20 -5.30 18.32
C GLN A 322 12.86 -4.64 18.63
N LEU A 323 12.07 -4.29 17.62
CA LEU A 323 10.78 -3.62 17.82
C LEU A 323 9.76 -4.57 18.44
N VAL A 324 9.57 -5.78 17.88
CA VAL A 324 8.71 -6.83 18.46
C VAL A 324 9.12 -7.08 19.92
N ARG A 325 10.43 -7.20 20.14
CA ARG A 325 11.01 -7.49 21.44
C ARG A 325 10.65 -6.41 22.44
N TRP A 326 10.84 -5.14 22.09
CA TRP A 326 10.50 -4.01 22.95
C TRP A 326 8.99 -3.86 23.18
N HIS A 327 8.20 -4.05 22.11
CA HIS A 327 6.75 -3.94 22.14
C HIS A 327 6.12 -5.02 23.04
N LEU A 328 6.52 -6.28 22.88
CA LEU A 328 6.07 -7.37 23.74
C LEU A 328 6.65 -7.29 25.15
N TYR A 329 7.90 -6.84 25.32
CA TYR A 329 8.46 -6.61 26.64
C TYR A 329 7.61 -5.62 27.45
N THR A 330 7.26 -4.50 26.80
CA THR A 330 6.41 -3.47 27.38
C THR A 330 4.99 -3.99 27.58
N ALA A 331 4.37 -4.62 26.58
CA ALA A 331 3.01 -5.12 26.70
C ALA A 331 2.85 -6.13 27.84
N LEU A 332 3.78 -7.07 27.97
CA LEU A 332 3.72 -8.17 28.94
C LEU A 332 4.18 -7.77 30.36
N GLY A 333 4.88 -6.64 30.52
CA GLY A 333 5.35 -6.14 31.81
C GLY A 333 6.37 -7.08 32.44
N PHE A 334 7.53 -7.26 31.79
CA PHE A 334 8.59 -8.15 32.28
C PHE A 334 9.47 -7.56 33.40
N SER A 335 9.23 -6.32 33.84
CA SER A 335 9.89 -5.78 35.03
C SER A 335 9.44 -6.56 36.27
N PRO A 336 10.36 -7.03 37.14
CA PRO A 336 9.98 -7.73 38.37
C PRO A 336 9.27 -6.81 39.38
N GLU A 337 9.49 -5.51 39.32
CA GLU A 337 8.92 -4.51 40.22
C GLU A 337 7.50 -4.10 39.84
N GLU A 338 7.01 -4.50 38.66
CA GLU A 338 5.72 -4.07 38.15
C GLU A 338 4.60 -5.03 38.59
N PRO A 339 3.74 -4.63 39.55
CA PRO A 339 2.67 -5.51 40.02
C PRO A 339 1.75 -5.92 38.87
N GLU A 340 1.33 -7.18 38.86
CA GLU A 340 0.44 -7.77 37.84
C GLU A 340 1.05 -7.87 36.41
N GLY A 341 2.34 -7.56 36.23
CA GLY A 341 3.13 -7.90 35.05
C GLY A 341 3.63 -9.35 35.06
N LEU A 342 4.02 -9.90 33.90
CA LEU A 342 4.61 -11.25 33.84
C LEU A 342 5.95 -11.33 34.58
N GLY A 343 6.73 -10.25 34.61
CA GLY A 343 7.97 -10.18 35.38
C GLY A 343 7.73 -10.42 36.86
N PHE A 344 6.72 -9.77 37.42
CA PHE A 344 6.31 -9.96 38.81
C PHE A 344 5.81 -11.38 39.10
N VAL A 345 5.05 -12.00 38.19
CA VAL A 345 4.59 -13.39 38.34
C VAL A 345 5.77 -14.35 38.39
N ILE A 346 6.71 -14.23 37.45
CA ILE A 346 7.92 -15.07 37.40
C ILE A 346 8.76 -14.85 38.66
N HIS A 347 9.00 -13.59 39.04
CA HIS A 347 9.78 -13.24 40.21
C HIS A 347 9.14 -13.78 41.50
N SER A 348 7.82 -13.65 41.65
CA SER A 348 7.10 -14.15 42.84
C SER A 348 7.19 -15.66 42.98
N CYS A 349 7.03 -16.41 41.88
CA CYS A 349 7.21 -17.86 41.88
C CYS A 349 8.63 -18.26 42.29
N LEU A 350 9.66 -17.58 41.77
CA LEU A 350 11.05 -17.85 42.12
C LEU A 350 11.35 -17.48 43.58
N GLN A 351 10.83 -16.36 44.06
CA GLN A 351 11.01 -15.91 45.43
C GLN A 351 10.39 -16.89 46.44
N GLU A 352 9.18 -17.40 46.18
CA GLU A 352 8.53 -18.41 47.02
C GLU A 352 9.41 -19.68 47.14
N LYS A 353 10.04 -20.12 46.04
CA LYS A 353 10.96 -21.27 46.06
C LYS A 353 12.26 -20.98 46.81
N LEU A 354 12.84 -19.80 46.61
CA LEU A 354 14.04 -19.39 47.33
C LEU A 354 13.77 -19.29 48.83
N GLU A 355 12.60 -18.82 49.25
CA GLU A 355 12.20 -18.80 50.66
C GLU A 355 12.08 -20.20 51.25
N ILE A 356 11.53 -21.17 50.51
CA ILE A 356 11.49 -22.58 50.93
C ILE A 356 12.92 -23.12 51.12
N TYR A 357 13.83 -22.85 50.19
CA TYR A 357 15.23 -23.29 50.29
C TYR A 357 15.96 -22.61 51.46
N HIS A 358 15.74 -21.32 51.69
CA HIS A 358 16.30 -20.64 52.86
C HIS A 358 15.80 -21.27 54.17
N GLN A 359 14.51 -21.59 54.27
CA GLN A 359 13.96 -22.27 55.45
C GLN A 359 14.54 -23.68 55.64
N GLU A 360 14.75 -24.44 54.57
CA GLU A 360 15.40 -25.75 54.63
C GLU A 360 16.88 -25.66 55.00
N LEU A 361 17.61 -24.68 54.44
CA LEU A 361 19.01 -24.41 54.77
C LEU A 361 19.17 -24.02 56.24
N GLU A 362 18.28 -23.19 56.79
CA GLU A 362 18.29 -22.87 58.23
C GLU A 362 18.07 -24.10 59.12
N LYS A 363 17.16 -25.00 58.71
CA LYS A 363 16.91 -26.27 59.44
C LYS A 363 18.13 -27.18 59.38
N LEU A 364 18.71 -27.38 58.20
CA LEU A 364 19.92 -28.20 58.02
C LEU A 364 21.12 -27.61 58.73
N GLN A 365 21.29 -26.29 58.73
CA GLN A 365 22.36 -25.61 59.46
C GLN A 365 22.27 -25.89 60.96
N LYS A 366 21.07 -25.80 61.55
CA LYS A 366 20.83 -26.18 62.95
C LYS A 366 21.12 -27.66 63.21
N GLU A 367 20.75 -28.55 62.29
CA GLU A 367 21.00 -29.99 62.40
C GLU A 367 22.50 -30.33 62.33
N VAL A 368 23.24 -29.66 61.45
CA VAL A 368 24.70 -29.75 61.35
C VAL A 368 25.36 -29.31 62.65
N GLU A 369 24.93 -28.19 63.23
CA GLU A 369 25.45 -27.68 64.51
C GLU A 369 25.19 -28.67 65.66
N ILE A 370 23.96 -29.16 65.79
CA ILE A 370 23.58 -30.15 66.82
C ILE A 370 24.38 -31.44 66.66
N THR A 371 24.49 -31.97 65.45
CA THR A 371 25.21 -33.23 65.17
C THR A 371 26.71 -33.07 65.42
N ALA A 372 27.29 -31.91 65.07
CA ALA A 372 28.69 -31.60 65.34
C ALA A 372 28.99 -31.44 66.84
N ASP A 373 28.06 -30.88 67.63
CA ASP A 373 28.14 -30.83 69.09
C ASP A 373 28.09 -32.23 69.71
N GLN A 374 27.15 -33.08 69.25
CA GLN A 374 27.03 -34.48 69.68
C GLN A 374 28.30 -35.28 69.36
N LEU A 375 28.85 -35.11 68.16
CA LEU A 375 30.08 -35.77 67.73
C LEU A 375 31.29 -35.34 68.58
N ARG A 376 31.39 -34.06 68.95
CA ARG A 376 32.39 -33.55 69.91
C ARG A 376 32.20 -34.14 71.31
N ALA A 377 30.97 -34.28 71.78
CA ALA A 377 30.67 -34.90 73.07
C ALA A 377 31.06 -36.38 73.10
N VAL A 378 30.67 -37.16 72.08
CA VAL A 378 31.05 -38.58 71.94
C VAL A 378 32.57 -38.74 71.83
N GLN A 379 33.26 -37.88 71.08
CA GLN A 379 34.73 -37.88 71.02
C GLN A 379 35.37 -37.62 72.40
N GLY A 380 34.81 -36.68 73.18
CA GLY A 380 35.23 -36.40 74.54
C GLY A 380 35.03 -37.59 75.49
N VAL A 381 33.98 -38.38 75.28
CA VAL A 381 33.70 -39.62 76.04
C VAL A 381 34.63 -40.77 75.62
N ILE A 382 34.90 -40.95 74.32
CA ILE A 382 35.89 -41.92 73.81
C ILE A 382 37.25 -41.69 74.46
N ASN A 383 37.68 -40.43 74.56
CA ASN A 383 38.96 -40.04 75.15
C ASN A 383 39.05 -40.31 76.68
N ARG A 384 37.93 -40.56 77.35
CA ARG A 384 37.83 -40.79 78.81
C ARG A 384 37.34 -42.20 79.17
N ALA A 385 37.21 -43.11 78.20
CA ALA A 385 36.63 -44.42 78.43
C ALA A 385 37.67 -45.46 78.88
N ASP A 386 37.43 -46.12 80.01
CA ASP A 386 38.42 -47.00 80.67
C ASP A 386 38.36 -48.47 80.22
N THR A 387 37.44 -48.83 79.31
CA THR A 387 37.19 -50.22 78.90
C THR A 387 37.06 -50.38 77.38
N THR A 388 37.71 -51.41 76.84
CA THR A 388 37.78 -51.68 75.39
C THR A 388 36.41 -51.93 74.77
N SER A 389 35.46 -52.48 75.52
CA SER A 389 34.07 -52.70 75.06
C SER A 389 33.30 -51.39 74.90
N ARG A 390 33.49 -50.41 75.79
CA ARG A 390 32.84 -49.09 75.70
C ARG A 390 33.43 -48.26 74.58
N ILE A 391 34.75 -48.32 74.39
CA ILE A 391 35.44 -47.65 73.28
C ILE A 391 34.87 -48.09 71.94
N ARG A 392 34.69 -49.41 71.71
CA ARG A 392 34.08 -49.92 70.46
C ARG A 392 32.65 -49.45 70.23
N SER A 393 31.83 -49.41 71.30
CA SER A 393 30.45 -48.92 71.21
C SER A 393 30.40 -47.44 70.82
N PHE A 394 31.20 -46.60 71.48
CA PHE A 394 31.26 -45.17 71.16
C PHE A 394 31.92 -44.88 69.81
N GLN A 395 32.85 -45.72 69.34
CA GLN A 395 33.39 -45.63 67.99
C GLN A 395 32.33 -45.91 66.92
N ALA A 396 31.44 -46.88 67.13
CA ALA A 396 30.34 -47.14 66.21
C ALA A 396 29.33 -45.96 66.18
N GLU A 397 29.01 -45.40 67.35
CA GLU A 397 28.16 -44.20 67.47
C GLU A 397 28.81 -42.97 66.80
N TYR A 398 30.11 -42.76 67.00
CA TYR A 398 30.89 -41.71 66.34
C TYR A 398 30.87 -41.86 64.82
N GLN A 399 31.07 -43.07 64.30
CA GLN A 399 31.00 -43.32 62.86
C GLN A 399 29.61 -43.03 62.30
N SER A 400 28.54 -43.45 63.00
CA SER A 400 27.16 -43.16 62.60
C SER A 400 26.88 -41.65 62.55
N LEU A 401 27.26 -40.91 63.59
CA LEU A 401 27.08 -39.45 63.64
C LEU A 401 27.94 -38.73 62.59
N SER A 402 29.14 -39.22 62.31
CA SER A 402 30.01 -38.68 61.26
C SER A 402 29.39 -38.86 59.87
N HIS A 403 28.80 -40.02 59.59
CA HIS A 403 28.10 -40.25 58.34
C HIS A 403 26.84 -39.37 58.21
N HIS A 404 26.08 -39.20 59.29
CA HIS A 404 24.92 -38.29 59.31
C HIS A 404 25.33 -36.84 59.07
N LEU A 405 26.37 -36.37 59.78
CA LEU A 405 26.92 -35.03 59.61
C LEU A 405 27.37 -34.78 58.16
N GLN A 406 28.07 -35.73 57.56
CA GLN A 406 28.49 -35.62 56.15
C GLN A 406 27.27 -35.55 55.21
N ALA A 407 26.27 -36.40 55.41
CA ALA A 407 25.04 -36.36 54.61
C ALA A 407 24.29 -35.01 54.72
N CYS A 408 24.25 -34.41 55.93
CA CYS A 408 23.68 -33.09 56.13
C CYS A 408 24.49 -31.99 55.43
N ILE A 409 25.83 -32.06 55.46
CA ILE A 409 26.71 -31.12 54.75
C ILE A 409 26.52 -31.25 53.24
N ASP A 410 26.54 -32.47 52.70
CA ASP A 410 26.35 -32.73 51.28
C ASP A 410 24.98 -32.20 50.80
N ARG A 411 23.92 -32.44 51.57
CA ARG A 411 22.57 -31.92 51.26
C ARG A 411 22.52 -30.39 51.34
N ARG A 412 23.22 -29.77 52.30
CA ARG A 412 23.31 -28.31 52.42
C ARG A 412 24.03 -27.71 51.22
N GLU A 413 25.17 -28.27 50.81
CA GLU A 413 25.92 -27.83 49.63
C GLU A 413 25.08 -27.98 48.35
N GLN A 414 24.34 -29.08 48.24
CA GLN A 414 23.37 -29.28 47.15
C GLN A 414 22.30 -28.17 47.14
N LEU A 415 21.68 -27.86 48.27
CA LEU A 415 20.65 -26.82 48.37
C LEU A 415 21.22 -25.41 48.09
N ILE A 416 22.45 -25.12 48.50
CA ILE A 416 23.12 -23.86 48.15
C ILE A 416 23.33 -23.77 46.64
N SER A 417 23.76 -24.86 46.00
CA SER A 417 23.88 -24.92 44.53
C SER A 417 22.52 -24.70 43.86
N GLU A 418 21.46 -25.39 44.31
CA GLU A 418 20.10 -25.25 43.77
C GLU A 418 19.55 -23.81 43.96
N ALA A 419 19.81 -23.16 45.10
CA ALA A 419 19.42 -21.77 45.35
C ALA A 419 20.19 -20.78 44.48
N ASN A 420 21.49 -20.99 44.25
CA ASN A 420 22.29 -20.18 43.35
C ASN A 420 21.79 -20.29 41.91
N ASP A 421 21.50 -21.51 41.44
CA ASP A 421 20.95 -21.73 40.10
C ASP A 421 19.60 -20.99 39.93
N LEU A 422 18.70 -21.08 40.93
CA LEU A 422 17.43 -20.33 40.95
C LEU A 422 17.59 -18.80 40.91
N SER A 423 18.62 -18.25 41.58
CA SER A 423 18.84 -16.80 41.62
C SER A 423 19.14 -16.20 40.23
N SER A 424 19.76 -16.99 39.36
CA SER A 424 20.07 -16.60 37.96
C SER A 424 18.92 -16.89 36.99
N LEU A 425 17.97 -17.74 37.39
CA LEU A 425 16.93 -18.28 36.51
C LEU A 425 15.98 -17.19 35.99
N PHE A 426 15.70 -16.15 36.77
CA PHE A 426 14.86 -15.02 36.31
C PHE A 426 15.43 -14.38 35.04
N SER A 427 16.69 -13.96 35.06
CA SER A 427 17.34 -13.32 33.91
C SER A 427 17.45 -14.25 32.71
N ILE A 428 17.70 -15.54 32.95
CA ILE A 428 17.75 -16.57 31.88
C ILE A 428 16.39 -16.69 31.20
N ILE A 429 15.31 -16.81 31.97
CA ILE A 429 13.94 -16.95 31.43
C ILE A 429 13.55 -15.72 30.61
N ILE A 430 13.75 -14.51 31.15
CA ILE A 430 13.40 -13.27 30.45
C ILE A 430 14.20 -13.13 29.16
N GLN A 431 15.53 -13.29 29.23
CA GLN A 431 16.39 -13.17 28.07
C GLN A 431 16.03 -14.19 26.99
N TYR A 432 15.74 -15.43 27.40
CA TYR A 432 15.28 -16.48 26.50
C TYR A 432 13.97 -16.10 25.78
N TYR A 433 12.93 -15.67 26.51
CA TYR A 433 11.67 -15.29 25.86
C TYR A 433 11.84 -14.11 24.90
N LEU A 434 12.64 -13.12 25.29
CA LEU A 434 12.94 -11.98 24.42
C LEU A 434 13.62 -12.41 23.10
N ASP A 435 14.51 -13.40 23.14
CA ASP A 435 15.19 -13.92 21.95
C ASP A 435 14.27 -14.82 21.12
N GLN A 436 13.26 -15.43 21.73
CA GLN A 436 12.26 -16.24 21.02
C GLN A 436 11.16 -15.41 20.36
N PHE A 437 10.89 -14.18 20.79
CA PHE A 437 9.76 -13.42 20.26
C PHE A 437 9.79 -13.22 18.75
N SER A 438 10.91 -12.82 18.17
CA SER A 438 11.04 -12.64 16.72
C SER A 438 10.84 -13.93 15.89
N HIS A 439 10.91 -15.10 16.52
CA HIS A 439 10.69 -16.39 15.87
C HIS A 439 9.20 -16.78 15.82
N TYR A 440 8.38 -16.22 16.71
CA TYR A 440 6.98 -16.56 16.91
C TYR A 440 6.03 -15.40 16.65
N PHE A 441 6.51 -14.18 16.74
CA PHE A 441 5.76 -12.94 16.54
C PHE A 441 6.46 -12.06 15.53
N GLN A 442 5.67 -11.42 14.69
CA GLN A 442 6.15 -10.54 13.65
C GLN A 442 5.13 -9.42 13.42
N GLU A 443 5.60 -8.21 13.17
CA GLU A 443 4.74 -7.12 12.71
C GLU A 443 4.59 -7.16 11.19
N VAL A 444 3.34 -7.02 10.75
CA VAL A 444 2.96 -6.98 9.34
C VAL A 444 2.17 -5.70 9.13
N TYR A 445 2.47 -4.98 8.04
CA TYR A 445 1.72 -3.80 7.67
C TYR A 445 0.24 -4.15 7.46
N ASP A 446 -0.65 -3.38 8.08
CA ASP A 446 -2.09 -3.53 7.97
C ASP A 446 -2.74 -2.21 7.53
N PRO A 447 -3.22 -2.10 6.28
CA PRO A 447 -3.86 -0.89 5.78
C PRO A 447 -5.17 -0.57 6.50
N GLN A 448 -5.78 -1.51 7.22
CA GLN A 448 -7.04 -1.28 7.92
C GLN A 448 -6.89 -0.38 9.16
N LEU A 449 -5.67 -0.24 9.70
CA LEU A 449 -5.38 0.57 10.88
C LEU A 449 -5.22 2.07 10.54
N VAL A 450 -5.03 2.39 9.27
CA VAL A 450 -4.85 3.76 8.77
C VAL A 450 -6.20 4.49 8.76
N SER A 451 -6.24 5.77 9.14
CA SER A 451 -7.44 6.63 9.09
C SER A 451 -7.65 7.23 7.70
N ILE A 452 -8.91 7.48 7.31
CA ILE A 452 -9.28 8.00 5.97
C ILE A 452 -8.90 9.49 5.83
N SER A 453 -8.81 10.22 6.94
CA SER A 453 -8.77 11.69 6.94
C SER A 453 -7.49 12.29 6.37
N ASP A 454 -6.39 11.55 6.37
CA ASP A 454 -5.09 12.10 5.96
C ASP A 454 -4.48 11.21 4.87
N GLU A 455 -4.31 11.79 3.67
CA GLU A 455 -3.74 11.14 2.47
C GLU A 455 -2.37 10.47 2.75
N ASP A 456 -1.69 10.89 3.83
CA ASP A 456 -0.39 10.40 4.30
C ASP A 456 -0.39 10.13 5.81
N SER A 457 -1.36 9.35 6.27
CA SER A 457 -1.40 8.83 7.65
C SER A 457 -0.22 7.87 7.93
N PRO A 458 0.34 7.88 9.15
CA PRO A 458 1.44 6.98 9.50
C PRO A 458 1.04 5.50 9.40
N ALA A 459 2.03 4.65 9.16
CA ALA A 459 1.82 3.26 8.79
C ALA A 459 1.29 2.43 9.97
N GLY A 460 0.21 1.68 9.73
CA GLY A 460 -0.34 0.76 10.72
C GLY A 460 0.30 -0.61 10.63
N PHE A 461 0.65 -1.19 11.78
CA PHE A 461 1.22 -2.53 11.89
C PHE A 461 0.39 -3.38 12.83
N ARG A 462 0.23 -4.65 12.45
CA ARG A 462 -0.46 -5.68 13.23
C ARG A 462 0.50 -6.81 13.56
N LEU A 463 0.40 -7.32 14.78
CA LEU A 463 1.17 -8.48 15.22
C LEU A 463 0.56 -9.76 14.65
N PHE A 464 1.42 -10.60 14.08
CA PHE A 464 1.09 -11.93 13.60
C PHE A 464 1.77 -12.95 14.53
N TYR A 465 1.11 -14.10 14.73
CA TYR A 465 1.66 -15.21 15.48
C TYR A 465 1.90 -16.42 14.57
N LYS A 466 3.05 -17.07 14.72
CA LYS A 466 3.41 -18.29 14.01
C LYS A 466 3.03 -19.51 14.81
N HIS A 467 2.05 -20.27 14.34
CA HIS A 467 1.76 -21.57 14.95
C HIS A 467 2.83 -22.60 14.55
N GLY A 468 3.51 -23.23 15.50
CA GLY A 468 4.46 -24.32 15.23
C GLY A 468 5.80 -23.92 14.56
N ARG A 469 6.80 -24.82 14.61
CA ARG A 469 8.20 -24.50 14.24
C ARG A 469 8.54 -24.63 12.76
N THR A 470 7.86 -25.49 12.01
CA THR A 470 8.35 -25.98 10.70
C THR A 470 7.61 -25.45 9.47
N ASN A 471 6.44 -24.83 9.62
CA ASN A 471 5.67 -24.36 8.46
C ASN A 471 5.42 -22.85 8.53
N ALA A 472 6.00 -22.10 7.59
CA ALA A 472 5.78 -20.67 7.45
C ALA A 472 4.34 -20.33 7.02
N SER A 473 3.55 -21.30 6.57
CA SER A 473 2.12 -21.13 6.25
C SER A 473 1.20 -20.94 7.48
N LEU A 474 1.78 -20.73 8.66
CA LEU A 474 1.08 -20.72 9.96
C LEU A 474 1.12 -19.36 10.66
N TRP A 475 1.52 -18.30 9.96
CA TRP A 475 1.35 -16.94 10.45
C TRP A 475 -0.13 -16.55 10.41
N THR A 476 -0.67 -16.15 11.55
CA THR A 476 -2.04 -15.67 11.68
C THR A 476 -2.05 -14.27 12.26
N ALA A 477 -2.84 -13.39 11.64
CA ALA A 477 -3.07 -12.04 12.16
C ALA A 477 -3.78 -12.13 13.52
N ILE A 478 -3.36 -11.30 14.47
CA ILE A 478 -4.06 -11.15 15.74
C ILE A 478 -5.06 -9.99 15.60
N GLU A 479 -6.35 -10.30 15.60
CA GLU A 479 -7.44 -9.32 15.42
C GLU A 479 -8.16 -8.97 16.71
N THR A 480 -8.12 -9.88 17.70
CA THR A 480 -8.90 -9.75 18.93
C THR A 480 -8.09 -10.04 20.18
N GLU A 481 -8.59 -9.56 21.33
CA GLU A 481 -8.04 -9.87 22.67
C GLU A 481 -7.94 -11.38 22.90
N LYS A 482 -8.95 -12.13 22.46
CA LYS A 482 -8.99 -13.57 22.61
C LYS A 482 -7.87 -14.25 21.82
N GLU A 483 -7.62 -13.81 20.59
CA GLU A 483 -6.56 -14.34 19.74
C GLU A 483 -5.18 -13.97 20.28
N PHE A 484 -5.02 -12.75 20.81
CA PHE A 484 -3.77 -12.31 21.44
C PHE A 484 -3.42 -13.19 22.65
N ASN A 485 -4.37 -13.37 23.57
CA ASN A 485 -4.17 -14.21 24.76
C ASN A 485 -3.93 -15.68 24.39
N GLN A 486 -4.63 -16.19 23.38
CA GLN A 486 -4.44 -17.56 22.88
C GLN A 486 -3.05 -17.73 22.24
N SER A 487 -2.58 -16.75 21.46
CA SER A 487 -1.26 -16.76 20.84
C SER A 487 -0.13 -16.73 21.88
N LEU A 488 -0.27 -15.90 22.92
CA LEU A 488 0.67 -15.87 24.05
C LEU A 488 0.70 -17.20 24.80
N ARG A 489 -0.48 -17.79 25.08
CA ARG A 489 -0.57 -19.11 25.72
C ARG A 489 0.16 -20.17 24.90
N ASP A 490 -0.12 -20.24 23.60
CA ASP A 490 0.50 -21.20 22.71
C ASP A 490 2.03 -20.98 22.63
N PHE A 491 2.49 -19.73 22.65
CA PHE A 491 3.91 -19.38 22.73
C PHE A 491 4.59 -19.93 23.99
N PHE A 492 4.06 -19.65 25.18
CA PHE A 492 4.68 -20.08 26.43
C PHE A 492 4.69 -21.62 26.55
N LEU A 493 3.62 -22.30 26.14
CA LEU A 493 3.56 -23.76 26.09
C LEU A 493 4.53 -24.35 25.07
N ALA A 494 4.65 -23.76 23.87
CA ALA A 494 5.52 -24.26 22.82
C ALA A 494 7.02 -24.06 23.12
N THR A 495 7.36 -23.09 23.97
CA THR A 495 8.74 -22.74 24.32
C THR A 495 9.23 -23.37 25.63
N GLU A 496 8.32 -23.91 26.46
CA GLU A 496 8.63 -24.60 27.72
C GLU A 496 9.68 -25.71 27.53
N SER A 497 9.43 -26.64 26.62
CA SER A 497 10.35 -27.76 26.34
C SER A 497 11.75 -27.34 25.88
N LEU A 498 11.87 -26.16 25.25
CA LEU A 498 13.16 -25.62 24.83
C LEU A 498 13.88 -24.91 25.96
N LEU A 499 13.13 -24.27 26.87
CA LEU A 499 13.68 -23.62 28.04
C LEU A 499 14.35 -24.65 28.98
N PHE A 500 13.87 -25.91 29.00
CA PHE A 500 14.53 -27.02 29.69
C PHE A 500 15.96 -27.32 29.21
N VAL A 501 16.34 -26.87 28.02
CA VAL A 501 17.72 -27.01 27.52
C VAL A 501 18.64 -25.94 28.12
N GLN A 502 18.07 -24.79 28.52
CA GLN A 502 18.82 -23.63 29.03
C GLN A 502 18.96 -23.64 30.56
N ALA A 503 18.11 -24.38 31.27
CA ALA A 503 18.09 -24.42 32.73
C ALA A 503 17.80 -25.83 33.26
N LYS A 504 18.40 -26.19 34.41
CA LYS A 504 18.33 -27.55 34.97
C LYS A 504 17.03 -27.79 35.75
N GLU A 505 16.35 -26.73 36.15
CA GLU A 505 15.22 -26.71 37.09
C GLU A 505 13.87 -26.91 36.36
N GLN A 506 13.73 -28.01 35.61
CA GLN A 506 12.56 -28.28 34.76
C GLN A 506 11.22 -28.18 35.49
N LYS A 507 11.15 -28.66 36.73
CA LYS A 507 9.94 -28.61 37.56
C LYS A 507 9.54 -27.17 37.88
N VAL A 508 10.50 -26.31 38.21
CA VAL A 508 10.26 -24.90 38.54
C VAL A 508 9.82 -24.15 37.28
N ILE A 509 10.44 -24.44 36.13
CA ILE A 509 10.01 -23.89 34.84
C ILE A 509 8.56 -24.26 34.53
N THR A 510 8.16 -25.52 34.75
CA THR A 510 6.79 -25.98 34.52
C THR A 510 5.79 -25.22 35.40
N GLU A 511 6.14 -25.00 36.67
CA GLU A 511 5.32 -24.23 37.61
C GLU A 511 5.21 -22.75 37.19
N ILE A 512 6.30 -22.14 36.71
CA ILE A 512 6.32 -20.78 36.19
C ILE A 512 5.45 -20.65 34.93
N VAL A 513 5.59 -21.56 33.97
CA VAL A 513 4.78 -21.54 32.74
C VAL A 513 3.30 -21.71 33.06
N ALA A 514 2.95 -22.61 33.98
CA ALA A 514 1.58 -22.77 34.45
C ALA A 514 1.04 -21.49 35.12
N ALA A 515 1.85 -20.82 35.95
CA ALA A 515 1.48 -19.55 36.57
C ALA A 515 1.28 -18.43 35.54
N ILE A 516 2.17 -18.31 34.54
CA ILE A 516 2.01 -17.37 33.42
C ILE A 516 0.70 -17.63 32.68
N VAL A 517 0.45 -18.88 32.26
CA VAL A 517 -0.76 -19.24 31.50
C VAL A 517 -2.03 -18.94 32.31
N LEU A 518 -2.02 -19.21 33.62
CA LEU A 518 -3.14 -18.87 34.49
C LEU A 518 -3.35 -17.35 34.58
N HIS A 519 -2.27 -16.57 34.69
CA HIS A 519 -2.31 -15.11 34.76
C HIS A 519 -2.87 -14.48 33.47
N LEU A 520 -2.51 -15.01 32.30
CA LEU A 520 -3.02 -14.54 31.00
C LEU A 520 -4.54 -14.62 30.86
N HIS A 521 -5.22 -15.52 31.61
CA HIS A 521 -6.68 -15.62 31.60
C HIS A 521 -7.38 -14.59 32.49
N GLN A 522 -6.63 -13.85 33.32
CA GLN A 522 -7.20 -12.87 34.22
C GLN A 522 -7.50 -11.58 33.47
N ARG A 523 -8.73 -11.04 33.62
CA ARG A 523 -9.12 -9.76 33.02
C ARG A 523 -8.20 -8.60 33.43
N MET A 524 -7.68 -8.64 34.66
CA MET A 524 -6.76 -7.61 35.17
C MET A 524 -5.45 -7.53 34.38
N PHE A 525 -4.91 -8.68 33.94
CA PHE A 525 -3.72 -8.70 33.10
C PHE A 525 -3.92 -7.85 31.84
N PHE A 526 -5.02 -8.06 31.12
CA PHE A 526 -5.27 -7.34 29.87
C PHE A 526 -5.51 -5.84 30.09
N LEU A 527 -6.21 -5.45 31.16
CA LEU A 527 -6.40 -4.04 31.51
C LEU A 527 -5.05 -3.33 31.76
N ASN A 528 -4.10 -4.01 32.39
CA ASN A 528 -2.76 -3.47 32.60
C ASN A 528 -1.94 -3.41 31.31
N VAL A 529 -2.06 -4.42 30.43
CA VAL A 529 -1.46 -4.37 29.08
C VAL A 529 -1.92 -3.10 28.34
N GLN A 530 -3.24 -2.83 28.32
CA GLN A 530 -3.78 -1.62 27.68
C GLN A 530 -3.23 -0.34 28.33
N LYS A 531 -3.13 -0.31 29.65
CA LYS A 531 -2.56 0.84 30.39
C LYS A 531 -1.09 1.07 30.04
N ARG A 532 -0.28 0.02 29.94
CA ARG A 532 1.15 0.09 29.57
C ARG A 532 1.37 0.61 28.17
N MET A 533 0.60 0.11 27.21
CA MET A 533 0.79 0.42 25.81
C MET A 533 0.31 1.83 25.43
N LYS A 534 -0.49 2.49 26.26
CA LYS A 534 -1.16 3.77 25.95
C LYS A 534 -1.98 3.72 24.65
N SER A 535 -2.15 2.54 24.06
CA SER A 535 -2.95 2.22 22.89
C SER A 535 -4.19 1.46 23.34
N LYS A 536 -5.24 1.45 22.50
CA LYS A 536 -6.45 0.66 22.78
C LYS A 536 -6.20 -0.85 22.66
N GLU A 537 -5.22 -1.27 21.86
CA GLU A 537 -4.99 -2.65 21.45
C GLU A 537 -3.48 -2.97 21.41
N PRO A 538 -2.99 -4.03 22.08
CA PRO A 538 -1.56 -4.37 22.12
C PRO A 538 -1.05 -5.15 20.90
N TRP A 539 -1.93 -5.65 20.03
CA TRP A 539 -1.54 -6.34 18.79
C TRP A 539 -1.50 -5.40 17.58
N CYS A 540 -1.72 -4.10 17.76
CA CYS A 540 -1.58 -3.14 16.68
C CYS A 540 -1.00 -1.82 17.15
N TYR A 541 -0.28 -1.14 16.28
CA TYR A 541 0.25 0.19 16.54
C TYR A 541 0.44 0.94 15.23
N ILE A 542 0.66 2.24 15.35
CA ILE A 542 0.97 3.12 14.23
C ILE A 542 2.43 3.54 14.39
N SER A 543 3.23 3.33 13.36
CA SER A 543 4.67 3.65 13.36
C SER A 543 5.06 4.52 12.17
N GLY A 544 6.19 5.22 12.34
CA GLY A 544 6.83 6.05 11.32
C GLY A 544 7.79 5.29 10.44
N GLY A 545 7.44 4.07 10.00
CA GLY A 545 8.26 3.29 9.07
C GLY A 545 8.69 4.17 7.88
N THR A 546 9.97 4.12 7.52
CA THR A 546 10.52 5.02 6.50
C THR A 546 10.82 4.28 5.20
N MET A 547 10.73 5.00 4.07
CA MET A 547 11.18 4.47 2.78
C MET A 547 12.66 4.07 2.80
N GLN A 548 13.48 4.77 3.60
CA GLN A 548 14.89 4.43 3.77
C GLN A 548 15.08 3.05 4.38
N THR A 549 14.41 2.77 5.50
CA THR A 549 14.46 1.46 6.17
C THR A 549 13.96 0.35 5.25
N LEU A 550 12.86 0.60 4.52
CA LEU A 550 12.34 -0.35 3.55
C LEU A 550 13.38 -0.64 2.45
N VAL A 551 13.98 0.39 1.87
CA VAL A 551 14.98 0.23 0.80
C VAL A 551 16.18 -0.57 1.30
N GLN A 552 16.69 -0.27 2.49
CA GLN A 552 17.81 -0.99 3.10
C GLN A 552 17.49 -2.48 3.32
N ASN A 553 16.34 -2.76 3.96
CA ASN A 553 15.96 -4.13 4.32
C ASN A 553 15.56 -4.97 3.09
N TYR A 554 14.76 -4.40 2.19
CA TYR A 554 14.23 -5.14 1.04
C TYR A 554 15.25 -5.33 -0.08
N PHE A 555 16.02 -4.29 -0.42
CA PHE A 555 17.07 -4.38 -1.45
C PHE A 555 18.40 -4.87 -0.93
N CYS A 556 18.52 -5.13 0.39
CA CYS A 556 19.72 -5.67 1.01
C CYS A 556 20.92 -4.75 0.77
N THR A 557 20.80 -3.48 1.17
CA THR A 557 21.86 -2.47 1.01
C THR A 557 22.24 -1.84 2.35
N ASP A 558 23.55 -1.79 2.64
CA ASP A 558 24.11 -1.22 3.87
C ASP A 558 23.82 0.28 4.00
N LYS A 559 23.89 1.01 2.87
CA LYS A 559 23.68 2.45 2.83
C LYS A 559 23.00 2.86 1.55
N VAL A 560 22.05 3.78 1.70
CA VAL A 560 21.39 4.46 0.59
C VAL A 560 21.98 5.85 0.46
N THR A 561 22.39 6.23 -0.74
CA THR A 561 22.89 7.57 -1.05
C THR A 561 21.70 8.48 -1.31
N LEU A 562 21.58 9.53 -0.48
CA LEU A 562 20.46 10.45 -0.46
C LEU A 562 20.97 11.88 -0.66
N GLU A 563 20.22 12.68 -1.42
CA GLU A 563 20.32 14.14 -1.42
C GLU A 563 19.08 14.72 -0.76
N GLN A 564 19.28 15.65 0.18
CA GLN A 564 18.22 16.19 1.03
C GLN A 564 18.25 17.69 1.07
N ARG A 565 17.08 18.32 0.93
CA ARG A 565 16.96 19.78 1.04
C ARG A 565 15.62 20.19 1.63
N VAL A 566 15.67 21.10 2.60
CA VAL A 566 14.49 21.87 3.03
C VAL A 566 14.25 22.94 1.98
N VAL A 567 13.04 22.98 1.42
CA VAL A 567 12.66 23.90 0.34
C VAL A 567 11.57 24.84 0.85
N GLU A 568 11.68 26.12 0.53
CA GLU A 568 10.76 27.17 1.01
C GLU A 568 9.77 27.64 -0.07
N SER A 569 9.87 27.11 -1.29
CA SER A 569 8.94 27.43 -2.37
C SER A 569 8.92 26.36 -3.47
N PRO A 570 7.89 26.36 -4.35
CA PRO A 570 7.88 25.54 -5.56
C PRO A 570 9.10 25.77 -6.46
N LEU A 571 9.59 27.02 -6.54
CA LEU A 571 10.78 27.37 -7.31
C LEU A 571 12.04 26.71 -6.72
N GLU A 572 12.23 26.78 -5.40
CA GLU A 572 13.37 26.13 -4.75
C GLU A 572 13.35 24.62 -4.89
N LEU A 573 12.17 24.01 -4.83
CA LEU A 573 12.00 22.59 -5.11
C LEU A 573 12.42 22.26 -6.55
N LEU A 574 11.95 23.01 -7.55
CA LEU A 574 12.33 22.78 -8.94
C LEU A 574 13.85 22.96 -9.16
N ILE A 575 14.46 24.00 -8.56
CA ILE A 575 15.92 24.22 -8.62
C ILE A 575 16.66 23.02 -8.00
N PHE A 576 16.26 22.61 -6.80
CA PHE A 576 16.85 21.48 -6.09
C PHE A 576 16.85 20.21 -6.96
N LEU A 577 15.73 19.89 -7.59
CA LEU A 577 15.59 18.70 -8.40
C LEU A 577 16.46 18.75 -9.66
N LEU A 578 16.47 19.88 -10.36
CA LEU A 578 17.27 20.05 -11.57
C LEU A 578 18.78 20.04 -11.26
N ASP A 579 19.21 20.72 -10.20
CA ASP A 579 20.61 20.73 -9.78
C ASP A 579 21.07 19.34 -9.33
N THR A 580 20.24 18.62 -8.56
CA THR A 580 20.54 17.24 -8.16
C THR A 580 20.73 16.33 -9.38
N LEU A 581 19.87 16.46 -10.40
CA LEU A 581 19.98 15.65 -11.61
C LEU A 581 21.17 16.03 -12.51
N LYS A 582 21.57 17.30 -12.52
CA LYS A 582 22.78 17.77 -13.24
C LYS A 582 24.06 17.11 -12.72
N GLU A 583 24.11 16.77 -11.44
CA GLU A 583 25.27 16.14 -10.80
C GLU A 583 25.38 14.64 -11.08
N ILE A 584 24.30 14.01 -11.54
CA ILE A 584 24.26 12.57 -11.79
C ILE A 584 24.49 12.30 -13.29
N PRO A 585 25.53 11.54 -13.66
CA PRO A 585 25.85 11.30 -15.06
C PRO A 585 24.81 10.37 -15.72
N ASN A 586 24.30 10.76 -16.89
CA ASN A 586 23.40 9.96 -17.74
C ASN A 586 22.13 9.46 -17.03
N VAL A 587 21.44 10.32 -16.27
CA VAL A 587 20.17 9.94 -15.64
C VAL A 587 19.09 9.70 -16.69
N THR A 588 18.71 8.43 -16.87
CA THR A 588 17.56 8.05 -17.70
C THR A 588 16.57 7.16 -16.97
N ARG A 589 16.94 6.66 -15.80
CA ARG A 589 16.12 5.74 -15.00
C ARG A 589 15.23 6.49 -14.04
N THR A 590 14.08 5.90 -13.74
CA THR A 590 13.20 6.36 -12.67
C THR A 590 13.92 6.24 -11.32
N MET A 591 13.69 7.20 -10.42
CA MET A 591 14.37 7.26 -9.13
C MET A 591 13.38 7.34 -7.98
N LEU A 592 13.75 6.78 -6.82
CA LEU A 592 12.94 6.93 -5.60
C LEU A 592 13.09 8.35 -5.04
N MET A 593 11.97 8.92 -4.60
CA MET A 593 11.93 10.25 -4.02
C MET A 593 10.83 10.32 -2.95
N ASN A 594 11.03 11.11 -1.91
CA ASN A 594 9.96 11.40 -0.97
C ASN A 594 9.93 12.87 -0.56
N SER A 595 8.73 13.40 -0.40
CA SER A 595 8.45 14.62 0.34
C SER A 595 8.45 14.31 1.85
N PRO A 596 8.23 15.32 2.71
CA PRO A 596 8.02 15.10 4.14
C PRO A 596 6.84 14.19 4.51
N VAL A 597 5.90 13.98 3.59
CA VAL A 597 4.66 13.21 3.85
C VAL A 597 4.44 12.04 2.90
N HIS A 598 5.00 12.09 1.68
CA HIS A 598 4.65 11.14 0.63
C HIS A 598 5.87 10.62 -0.09
N ALA A 599 5.86 9.34 -0.46
CA ALA A 599 6.90 8.70 -1.27
C ALA A 599 6.38 8.40 -2.68
N PHE A 600 7.22 8.67 -3.68
CA PHE A 600 6.84 8.69 -5.09
C PHE A 600 8.05 8.48 -6.01
N LEU A 601 7.83 8.48 -7.33
CA LEU A 601 8.85 8.21 -8.33
C LEU A 601 9.22 9.47 -9.10
N LEU A 602 10.49 9.89 -9.00
CA LEU A 602 11.05 10.94 -9.85
C LEU A 602 11.24 10.40 -11.28
N LEU A 603 10.88 11.20 -12.27
CA LEU A 603 10.90 10.85 -13.70
C LEU A 603 11.89 11.76 -14.48
N PRO A 604 13.20 11.52 -14.42
CA PRO A 604 14.21 12.37 -15.08
C PRO A 604 14.08 12.44 -16.60
N SER A 605 13.40 11.45 -17.21
CA SER A 605 13.26 11.34 -18.66
C SER A 605 12.10 12.15 -19.25
N GLU A 606 11.26 12.79 -18.42
CA GLU A 606 10.13 13.59 -18.90
C GLU A 606 10.60 14.76 -19.77
N PRO A 607 10.02 15.01 -20.97
CA PRO A 607 10.65 15.83 -22.01
C PRO A 607 11.10 17.23 -21.55
N LEU A 608 10.20 17.99 -20.91
CA LEU A 608 10.50 19.35 -20.47
C LEU A 608 11.40 19.37 -19.23
N PHE A 609 11.24 18.42 -18.31
CA PHE A 609 12.09 18.30 -17.13
C PHE A 609 13.52 17.90 -17.51
N LYS A 610 13.65 16.98 -18.48
CA LYS A 610 14.90 16.56 -19.10
C LYS A 610 15.65 17.70 -19.74
N GLN A 611 14.95 18.55 -20.48
CA GLN A 611 15.56 19.77 -21.04
C GLN A 611 16.17 20.66 -19.94
N GLY A 612 15.53 20.75 -18.77
CA GLY A 612 16.00 21.59 -17.67
C GLY A 612 17.29 21.12 -17.02
N TRP A 613 17.43 19.83 -16.76
CA TRP A 613 18.65 19.32 -16.11
C TRP A 613 19.75 19.02 -17.14
N GLN A 614 19.44 18.88 -18.43
CA GLN A 614 20.45 18.81 -19.49
C GLN A 614 20.97 20.18 -19.93
N ASP A 615 20.33 21.28 -19.50
CA ASP A 615 20.80 22.63 -19.78
C ASP A 615 22.12 22.92 -19.04
N ASN A 616 23.13 23.38 -19.78
CA ASN A 616 24.45 23.72 -19.24
C ASN A 616 24.48 25.10 -18.57
N GLY A 617 23.39 25.86 -18.58
CA GLY A 617 23.26 27.17 -17.97
C GLY A 617 22.87 27.13 -16.50
N PHE A 618 22.67 28.32 -15.93
CA PHE A 618 22.17 28.48 -14.58
C PHE A 618 20.71 28.02 -14.48
N THR A 619 20.44 27.07 -13.58
CA THR A 619 19.13 26.43 -13.40
C THR A 619 18.00 27.43 -13.21
N TYR A 620 18.19 28.46 -12.36
CA TYR A 620 17.20 29.51 -12.18
C TYR A 620 16.90 30.29 -13.48
N THR A 621 17.93 30.62 -14.26
CA THR A 621 17.78 31.33 -15.53
C THR A 621 16.98 30.50 -16.53
N TRP A 622 17.28 29.19 -16.63
CA TRP A 622 16.52 28.28 -17.47
C TRP A 622 15.05 28.20 -17.04
N ILE A 623 14.77 27.99 -15.75
CA ILE A 623 13.39 27.93 -15.23
C ILE A 623 12.65 29.23 -15.57
N ARG A 624 13.28 30.38 -15.30
CA ARG A 624 12.69 31.69 -15.54
C ARG A 624 12.34 31.90 -17.01
N ASP A 625 13.29 31.66 -17.91
CA ASP A 625 13.17 32.06 -19.32
C ASP A 625 12.43 31.02 -20.18
N VAL A 626 12.55 29.73 -19.86
CA VAL A 626 11.94 28.63 -20.64
C VAL A 626 10.55 28.27 -20.11
N PHE A 627 10.30 28.47 -18.82
CA PHE A 627 9.07 28.02 -18.18
C PHE A 627 8.23 29.15 -17.58
N ILE A 628 8.76 29.94 -16.64
CA ILE A 628 7.98 30.94 -15.91
C ILE A 628 7.52 32.08 -16.82
N HIS A 629 8.44 32.77 -17.51
CA HIS A 629 8.09 33.92 -18.34
C HIS A 629 7.08 33.55 -19.45
N PRO A 630 7.25 32.45 -20.21
CA PRO A 630 6.24 32.04 -21.19
C PRO A 630 4.88 31.72 -20.57
N GLY A 631 4.84 31.05 -19.42
CA GLY A 631 3.58 30.72 -18.75
C GLY A 631 2.86 31.94 -18.18
N VAL A 632 3.60 32.91 -17.63
CA VAL A 632 3.03 34.19 -17.19
C VAL A 632 2.50 34.99 -18.37
N GLN A 633 3.27 35.09 -19.46
CA GLN A 633 2.86 35.78 -20.69
C GLN A 633 1.60 35.15 -21.30
N PHE A 634 1.48 33.82 -21.27
CA PHE A 634 0.31 33.09 -21.75
C PHE A 634 -0.99 33.62 -21.12
N TYR A 635 -1.04 33.79 -19.80
CA TYR A 635 -2.23 34.28 -19.10
C TYR A 635 -2.37 35.81 -19.11
N GLN A 636 -1.27 36.56 -19.05
CA GLN A 636 -1.31 38.03 -19.05
C GLN A 636 -1.82 38.63 -20.36
N GLN A 637 -1.64 37.92 -21.47
CA GLN A 637 -2.19 38.33 -22.77
C GLN A 637 -3.69 38.09 -22.89
N MET A 638 -4.31 37.37 -21.94
CA MET A 638 -5.73 37.08 -21.94
C MET A 638 -6.52 38.20 -21.27
N LEU A 639 -7.53 38.72 -21.98
CA LEU A 639 -8.52 39.64 -21.45
C LEU A 639 -9.90 39.00 -21.58
N LEU A 640 -10.50 38.68 -20.45
CA LEU A 640 -11.83 38.09 -20.35
C LEU A 640 -12.87 39.19 -20.51
N THR A 641 -13.50 39.22 -21.68
CA THR A 641 -14.62 40.12 -21.95
C THR A 641 -15.84 39.76 -21.09
N PRO A 642 -16.78 40.68 -20.84
CA PRO A 642 -17.96 40.36 -20.03
C PRO A 642 -18.77 39.14 -20.54
N PRO A 643 -18.94 38.92 -21.87
CA PRO A 643 -19.55 37.68 -22.38
C PRO A 643 -18.76 36.41 -22.05
N MET A 644 -17.43 36.48 -22.07
CA MET A 644 -16.54 35.37 -21.69
C MET A 644 -16.65 35.05 -20.19
N GLN A 645 -16.64 36.08 -19.34
CA GLN A 645 -16.82 35.93 -17.90
C GLN A 645 -18.18 35.31 -17.58
N GLN A 646 -19.25 35.79 -18.22
CA GLN A 646 -20.59 35.25 -18.06
C GLN A 646 -20.69 33.79 -18.50
N TYR A 647 -19.94 33.40 -19.54
CA TYR A 647 -19.82 32.01 -19.99
C TYR A 647 -19.12 31.13 -18.94
N LEU A 648 -18.01 31.58 -18.36
CA LEU A 648 -17.31 30.86 -17.30
C LEU A 648 -18.17 30.75 -16.03
N LEU A 649 -18.80 31.86 -15.62
CA LEU A 649 -19.68 31.91 -14.46
C LEU A 649 -20.84 30.93 -14.60
N GLN A 650 -21.47 30.83 -15.78
CA GLN A 650 -22.57 29.88 -16.01
C GLN A 650 -22.19 28.41 -15.77
N GLN A 651 -20.92 28.07 -15.90
CA GLN A 651 -20.43 26.71 -15.62
C GLN A 651 -20.15 26.49 -14.13
N LEU A 652 -19.80 27.54 -13.39
CA LEU A 652 -19.52 27.48 -11.95
C LEU A 652 -20.79 27.67 -11.09
N SER A 653 -21.67 28.58 -11.50
CA SER A 653 -22.85 29.02 -10.75
C SER A 653 -23.91 29.63 -11.69
N PRO A 654 -25.21 29.38 -11.47
CA PRO A 654 -26.28 29.95 -12.30
C PRO A 654 -26.43 31.48 -12.17
N SER A 655 -25.69 32.12 -11.26
CA SER A 655 -25.76 33.56 -11.01
C SER A 655 -25.17 34.39 -12.16
N LYS A 656 -25.77 35.55 -12.41
CA LYS A 656 -25.26 36.54 -13.37
C LYS A 656 -24.52 37.63 -12.63
N ILE A 657 -23.22 37.73 -12.88
CA ILE A 657 -22.41 38.85 -12.44
C ILE A 657 -21.71 39.41 -13.67
N ASN A 658 -21.70 40.74 -13.77
CA ASN A 658 -21.14 41.44 -14.90
C ASN A 658 -19.96 42.28 -14.39
N TYR A 659 -18.76 41.75 -14.53
CA TYR A 659 -17.55 42.46 -14.16
C TYR A 659 -17.01 43.26 -15.36
N PRO A 660 -16.21 44.33 -15.15
CA PRO A 660 -15.47 44.97 -16.24
C PRO A 660 -14.48 43.99 -16.90
N LEU A 661 -13.87 44.39 -18.02
CA LEU A 661 -12.81 43.61 -18.67
C LEU A 661 -11.70 43.27 -17.66
N GLN A 662 -11.33 41.99 -17.60
CA GLN A 662 -10.44 41.46 -16.55
C GLN A 662 -9.43 40.46 -17.08
N THR A 663 -8.30 40.39 -16.40
CA THR A 663 -7.37 39.25 -16.49
C THR A 663 -7.96 38.02 -15.79
N PRO A 664 -7.48 36.80 -16.09
CA PRO A 664 -7.89 35.59 -15.36
C PRO A 664 -7.74 35.70 -13.83
N LYS A 665 -6.68 36.35 -13.35
CA LYS A 665 -6.42 36.61 -11.92
C LYS A 665 -7.48 37.50 -11.29
N GLU A 666 -7.78 38.64 -11.91
CA GLU A 666 -8.81 39.56 -11.39
C GLU A 666 -10.20 38.91 -11.39
N PHE A 667 -10.53 38.13 -12.43
CA PHE A 667 -11.78 37.37 -12.49
C PHE A 667 -11.87 36.36 -11.35
N ARG A 668 -10.77 35.64 -11.08
CA ARG A 668 -10.67 34.63 -10.03
C ARG A 668 -10.89 35.25 -8.64
N ASP A 669 -10.19 36.33 -8.31
CA ASP A 669 -10.32 37.00 -7.01
C ASP A 669 -11.75 37.52 -6.79
N GLN A 670 -12.37 38.14 -7.80
CA GLN A 670 -13.74 38.64 -7.68
C GLN A 670 -14.80 37.53 -7.63
N THR A 671 -14.52 36.38 -8.26
CA THR A 671 -15.41 35.22 -8.21
C THR A 671 -15.37 34.58 -6.82
N LEU A 672 -14.18 34.47 -6.20
CA LEU A 672 -14.05 33.99 -4.82
C LEU A 672 -14.76 34.91 -3.82
N ASP A 673 -14.64 36.23 -3.99
CA ASP A 673 -15.36 37.21 -3.17
C ASP A 673 -16.89 37.09 -3.32
N ALA A 674 -17.36 36.83 -4.54
CA ALA A 674 -18.79 36.71 -4.84
C ALA A 674 -19.39 35.33 -4.47
N PHE A 675 -18.59 34.27 -4.47
CA PHE A 675 -19.03 32.90 -4.24
C PHE A 675 -18.13 32.18 -3.22
N PRO A 676 -18.28 32.48 -1.92
CA PRO A 676 -17.41 31.93 -0.87
C PRO A 676 -17.45 30.40 -0.74
N GLN A 677 -18.45 29.73 -1.33
CA GLN A 677 -18.55 28.27 -1.37
C GLN A 677 -17.59 27.61 -2.36
N ILE A 678 -17.05 28.36 -3.33
CA ILE A 678 -16.05 27.87 -4.28
C ILE A 678 -14.68 27.98 -3.62
N THR A 679 -13.93 26.89 -3.56
CA THR A 679 -12.58 26.95 -2.98
C THR A 679 -11.59 27.55 -3.98
N PRO A 680 -10.48 28.17 -3.50
CA PRO A 680 -9.40 28.63 -4.37
C PRO A 680 -8.87 27.54 -5.32
N ASP A 681 -8.76 26.31 -4.84
CA ASP A 681 -8.22 25.22 -5.65
C ASP A 681 -9.19 24.79 -6.75
N ASP A 682 -10.50 24.79 -6.48
CA ASP A 682 -11.53 24.44 -7.46
C ASP A 682 -11.57 25.45 -8.62
N ILE A 683 -11.52 26.75 -8.32
CA ILE A 683 -11.54 27.77 -9.36
C ILE A 683 -10.24 27.78 -10.18
N ASP A 684 -9.09 27.56 -9.54
CA ASP A 684 -7.81 27.52 -10.25
C ASP A 684 -7.73 26.31 -11.18
N ALA A 685 -8.16 25.13 -10.71
CA ALA A 685 -8.28 23.92 -11.54
C ALA A 685 -9.26 24.11 -12.71
N PHE A 686 -10.40 24.77 -12.45
CA PHE A 686 -11.39 25.09 -13.48
C PHE A 686 -10.80 26.02 -14.55
N LEU A 687 -10.16 27.12 -14.15
CA LEU A 687 -9.55 28.08 -15.08
C LEU A 687 -8.42 27.45 -15.91
N TYR A 688 -7.63 26.56 -15.29
CA TYR A 688 -6.57 25.81 -15.99
C TYR A 688 -7.14 24.98 -17.14
N GLN A 689 -8.30 24.34 -16.93
CA GLN A 689 -8.95 23.50 -17.93
C GLN A 689 -9.68 24.32 -19.00
N GLN A 690 -10.34 25.42 -18.60
CA GLN A 690 -11.21 26.17 -19.51
C GLN A 690 -10.45 27.15 -20.41
N LEU A 691 -9.34 27.75 -19.96
CA LEU A 691 -8.68 28.82 -20.69
C LEU A 691 -7.64 28.32 -21.70
N PRO A 692 -7.49 28.99 -22.86
CA PRO A 692 -8.23 30.19 -23.30
C PRO A 692 -9.63 29.88 -23.84
N LEU A 693 -10.48 30.91 -23.89
CA LEU A 693 -11.76 30.86 -24.59
C LEU A 693 -11.62 31.31 -26.04
N ILE A 694 -12.09 30.48 -26.97
CA ILE A 694 -12.00 30.69 -28.41
C ILE A 694 -13.38 31.12 -28.94
N PRO A 695 -13.48 32.18 -29.76
CA PRO A 695 -14.72 32.48 -30.46
C PRO A 695 -15.16 31.29 -31.31
N SER A 696 -16.43 30.87 -31.20
CA SER A 696 -16.94 29.68 -31.90
C SER A 696 -16.75 29.74 -33.42
N VAL A 697 -16.74 30.95 -34.00
CA VAL A 697 -16.47 31.18 -35.43
C VAL A 697 -15.09 30.68 -35.88
N ASN A 698 -14.11 30.62 -34.98
CA ASN A 698 -12.74 30.19 -35.28
C ASN A 698 -12.54 28.68 -35.03
N CYS A 699 -13.58 27.94 -34.64
CA CYS A 699 -13.47 26.53 -34.25
C CYS A 699 -12.76 25.67 -35.29
N LYS A 700 -13.19 25.75 -36.56
CA LYS A 700 -12.63 24.93 -37.65
C LYS A 700 -11.15 25.21 -37.89
N GLU A 701 -10.74 26.47 -37.81
CA GLU A 701 -9.33 26.87 -37.95
C GLU A 701 -8.46 26.23 -36.85
N TYR A 702 -8.91 26.29 -35.59
CA TYR A 702 -8.19 25.69 -34.48
C TYR A 702 -8.16 24.15 -34.57
N LEU A 703 -9.24 23.52 -35.02
CA LEU A 703 -9.26 22.06 -35.26
C LEU A 703 -8.24 21.65 -36.32
N GLN A 704 -8.14 22.41 -37.41
CA GLN A 704 -7.13 22.15 -38.45
C GLN A 704 -5.71 22.29 -37.93
N LYS A 705 -5.45 23.27 -37.04
CA LYS A 705 -4.15 23.45 -36.39
C LYS A 705 -3.83 22.30 -35.43
N LEU A 706 -4.77 21.93 -34.56
CA LEU A 706 -4.60 20.84 -33.59
C LEU A 706 -4.35 19.48 -34.25
N LEU A 707 -5.05 19.21 -35.35
CA LEU A 707 -4.99 17.92 -36.04
C LEU A 707 -4.03 17.94 -37.24
N PHE A 708 -3.22 18.98 -37.39
CA PHE A 708 -2.40 19.21 -38.58
C PHE A 708 -1.49 18.02 -38.93
N SER A 709 -0.81 17.45 -37.95
CA SER A 709 0.15 16.35 -38.15
C SER A 709 -0.49 15.01 -38.50
N VAL A 710 -1.80 14.87 -38.29
CA VAL A 710 -2.58 13.66 -38.58
C VAL A 710 -3.72 13.93 -39.57
N LEU A 711 -3.72 15.09 -40.21
CA LEU A 711 -4.81 15.54 -41.07
C LEU A 711 -4.94 14.62 -42.28
N THR A 712 -6.11 13.99 -42.42
CA THR A 712 -6.48 13.16 -43.58
C THR A 712 -7.65 13.81 -44.33
N PRO A 713 -7.90 13.45 -45.60
CA PRO A 713 -9.09 13.92 -46.31
C PRO A 713 -10.39 13.65 -45.56
N LYS A 714 -10.46 12.54 -44.81
CA LYS A 714 -11.64 12.20 -44.00
C LYS A 714 -11.80 13.09 -42.78
N ILE A 715 -10.71 13.42 -42.08
CA ILE A 715 -10.74 14.38 -40.97
C ILE A 715 -11.18 15.76 -41.50
N GLN A 716 -10.64 16.19 -42.62
CA GLN A 716 -11.01 17.46 -43.25
C GLN A 716 -12.52 17.50 -43.59
N GLU A 717 -13.04 16.43 -44.20
CA GLU A 717 -14.48 16.29 -44.48
C GLU A 717 -15.32 16.43 -43.20
N ILE A 718 -14.92 15.77 -42.10
CA ILE A 718 -15.62 15.83 -40.81
C ILE A 718 -15.56 17.24 -40.21
N ILE A 719 -14.41 17.92 -40.27
CA ILE A 719 -14.27 19.32 -39.81
C ILE A 719 -15.15 20.25 -40.65
N GLU A 720 -15.26 20.02 -41.97
CA GLU A 720 -16.12 20.81 -42.86
C GLU A 720 -17.60 20.60 -42.56
N GLN A 721 -18.01 19.36 -42.27
CA GLN A 721 -19.38 19.00 -41.86
C GLN A 721 -19.73 19.47 -40.44
N PHE A 722 -18.74 19.79 -39.61
CA PHE A 722 -18.94 20.24 -38.24
C PHE A 722 -19.79 21.53 -38.18
N SER A 723 -20.95 21.44 -37.52
CA SER A 723 -21.78 22.61 -37.19
C SER A 723 -21.16 23.35 -36.01
N LEU A 724 -20.96 24.66 -36.16
CA LEU A 724 -20.42 25.50 -35.10
C LEU A 724 -21.31 25.43 -33.85
N PRO A 725 -20.74 25.42 -32.63
CA PRO A 725 -21.52 25.41 -31.41
C PRO A 725 -22.43 26.64 -31.36
N LYS A 726 -23.63 26.47 -30.79
CA LYS A 726 -24.57 27.58 -30.58
C LYS A 726 -24.05 28.59 -29.55
N THR A 727 -23.08 28.21 -28.73
CA THR A 727 -22.40 29.09 -27.78
C THR A 727 -21.53 30.10 -28.51
N ALA A 728 -21.34 31.29 -27.94
CA ALA A 728 -20.45 32.30 -28.51
C ALA A 728 -18.96 31.89 -28.42
N PHE A 729 -18.63 31.06 -27.43
CA PHE A 729 -17.27 30.65 -27.13
C PHE A 729 -17.16 29.13 -26.95
N ILE A 730 -15.93 28.64 -27.15
CA ILE A 730 -15.49 27.27 -26.93
C ILE A 730 -14.29 27.32 -25.98
N SER A 731 -14.32 26.55 -24.91
CA SER A 731 -13.18 26.45 -23.99
C SER A 731 -12.05 25.59 -24.54
N ALA A 732 -10.84 25.71 -23.99
CA ALA A 732 -9.71 24.86 -24.34
C ALA A 732 -10.03 23.36 -24.14
N GLU A 733 -10.63 23.00 -23.01
CA GLU A 733 -11.12 21.65 -22.74
C GLU A 733 -12.10 21.15 -23.83
N GLN A 734 -13.10 21.98 -24.18
CA GLN A 734 -14.07 21.63 -25.22
C GLN A 734 -13.42 21.46 -26.58
N MET A 735 -12.46 22.33 -26.93
CA MET A 735 -11.72 22.24 -28.19
C MET A 735 -10.95 20.91 -28.28
N LYS A 736 -10.26 20.52 -27.19
CA LYS A 736 -9.56 19.22 -27.11
C LYS A 736 -10.55 18.05 -27.24
N LYS A 737 -11.72 18.12 -26.60
CA LYS A 737 -12.77 17.09 -26.73
C LYS A 737 -13.30 16.98 -28.16
N ILE A 738 -13.54 18.10 -28.84
CA ILE A 738 -13.99 18.11 -30.24
C ILE A 738 -12.90 17.54 -31.16
N ALA A 739 -11.63 17.89 -30.95
CA ALA A 739 -10.52 17.32 -31.71
C ALA A 739 -10.44 15.78 -31.58
N LYS A 740 -10.62 15.25 -30.36
CA LYS A 740 -10.73 13.79 -30.10
C LYS A 740 -11.88 13.18 -30.89
N SER A 741 -13.07 13.77 -30.81
CA SER A 741 -14.25 13.33 -31.56
C SER A 741 -14.00 13.28 -33.06
N CYS A 742 -13.39 14.31 -33.64
CA CYS A 742 -13.04 14.32 -35.06
C CYS A 742 -12.11 13.17 -35.45
N LEU A 743 -11.10 12.87 -34.62
CA LEU A 743 -10.19 11.74 -34.85
C LEU A 743 -10.91 10.39 -34.78
N LEU A 744 -11.73 10.18 -33.75
CA LEU A 744 -12.50 8.95 -33.56
C LEU A 744 -13.44 8.69 -34.73
N LEU A 745 -14.19 9.72 -35.15
CA LEU A 745 -15.12 9.63 -36.28
C LEU A 745 -14.39 9.39 -37.61
N ALA A 746 -13.23 10.00 -37.80
CA ALA A 746 -12.46 9.86 -39.04
C ALA A 746 -11.81 8.47 -39.18
N GLN A 747 -11.30 7.93 -38.08
CA GLN A 747 -10.66 6.62 -38.05
C GLN A 747 -11.67 5.49 -37.95
N ASN A 748 -12.90 5.77 -37.50
CA ASN A 748 -13.93 4.77 -37.23
C ASN A 748 -13.37 3.64 -36.35
N SER A 749 -12.58 4.02 -35.34
CA SER A 749 -11.96 3.15 -34.35
C SER A 749 -11.75 3.92 -33.05
N ILE A 750 -11.70 3.20 -31.94
CA ILE A 750 -11.45 3.77 -30.61
C ILE A 750 -10.05 3.42 -30.09
N GLY A 751 -9.34 2.53 -30.78
CA GLY A 751 -7.98 2.09 -30.46
C GLY A 751 -6.95 2.69 -31.40
N PHE A 752 -5.87 3.21 -30.84
CA PHE A 752 -4.80 3.89 -31.57
C PHE A 752 -3.43 3.28 -31.24
N SER A 753 -2.44 3.60 -32.07
CA SER A 753 -1.03 3.25 -31.84
C SER A 753 -0.28 4.26 -30.97
N PHE A 754 -0.95 5.33 -30.55
CA PHE A 754 -0.41 6.40 -29.74
C PHE A 754 -1.48 6.94 -28.79
N ASP A 755 -1.04 7.59 -27.72
CA ASP A 755 -1.95 8.25 -26.78
C ASP A 755 -2.56 9.52 -27.41
N VAL A 756 -3.84 9.45 -27.76
CA VAL A 756 -4.62 10.56 -28.32
C VAL A 756 -4.74 11.74 -27.34
N HIS A 757 -4.75 11.48 -26.02
CA HIS A 757 -4.84 12.53 -25.01
C HIS A 757 -3.56 13.37 -24.97
N ASN A 758 -2.40 12.71 -24.90
CA ASN A 758 -1.10 13.39 -24.95
C ASN A 758 -0.92 14.11 -26.29
N PHE A 759 -1.16 13.42 -27.40
CA PHE A 759 -1.02 13.98 -28.74
C PHE A 759 -1.78 15.31 -28.92
N ILE A 760 -3.05 15.35 -28.51
CA ILE A 760 -3.87 16.58 -28.63
C ILE A 760 -3.41 17.65 -27.65
N THR A 761 -2.97 17.28 -26.45
CA THR A 761 -2.55 18.26 -25.46
C THR A 761 -1.21 18.90 -25.84
N ASP A 762 -0.27 18.12 -26.38
CA ASP A 762 0.98 18.62 -26.94
C ASP A 762 0.70 19.59 -28.10
N ALA A 763 -0.16 19.21 -29.04
CA ALA A 763 -0.58 20.10 -30.14
C ALA A 763 -1.28 21.37 -29.60
N ALA A 764 -2.08 21.25 -28.54
CA ALA A 764 -2.74 22.40 -27.91
C ALA A 764 -1.72 23.34 -27.26
N CYS A 765 -0.69 22.82 -26.60
CA CYS A 765 0.41 23.62 -26.05
C CYS A 765 1.16 24.37 -27.15
N GLU A 766 1.45 23.74 -28.29
CA GLU A 766 2.17 24.35 -29.42
C GLU A 766 1.43 25.55 -30.02
N ILE A 767 0.10 25.50 -30.07
CA ILE A 767 -0.72 26.55 -30.68
C ILE A 767 -1.30 27.56 -29.66
N GLY A 768 -0.89 27.47 -28.39
CA GLY A 768 -1.34 28.38 -27.34
C GLY A 768 -2.77 28.15 -26.85
N LEU A 769 -3.27 26.90 -26.90
CA LEU A 769 -4.53 26.47 -26.30
C LEU A 769 -4.38 25.75 -24.96
N SER A 770 -3.16 25.46 -24.53
CA SER A 770 -2.91 24.90 -23.20
C SER A 770 -1.61 25.48 -22.66
N PRO A 771 -1.55 25.76 -21.35
CA PRO A 771 -0.30 26.18 -20.72
C PRO A 771 0.71 25.02 -20.74
N ARG A 772 2.00 25.36 -20.69
CA ARG A 772 3.04 24.34 -20.48
C ARG A 772 2.98 23.85 -19.04
N CYS A 773 2.98 22.53 -18.88
CA CYS A 773 3.17 21.86 -17.60
C CYS A 773 4.52 21.13 -17.60
N LEU A 774 5.21 21.14 -16.46
CA LEU A 774 6.46 20.44 -16.26
C LEU A 774 6.23 19.29 -15.28
N ILE A 775 5.95 18.09 -15.81
CA ILE A 775 5.88 16.86 -15.02
C ILE A 775 7.29 16.46 -14.59
N PHE A 776 7.46 16.17 -13.31
CA PHE A 776 8.73 15.69 -12.76
C PHE A 776 8.62 14.34 -12.05
N ALA A 777 7.42 13.90 -11.66
CA ALA A 777 7.25 12.68 -10.89
C ALA A 777 5.90 11.97 -11.13
N ASP A 778 5.89 10.65 -11.01
CA ASP A 778 4.68 9.82 -10.86
C ASP A 778 4.32 9.79 -9.38
N THR A 779 3.09 10.21 -9.02
CA THR A 779 2.68 10.29 -7.61
C THR A 779 2.44 8.92 -6.98
N ASN A 780 2.48 7.85 -7.76
CA ASN A 780 1.94 6.51 -7.48
C ASN A 780 0.41 6.44 -7.39
N TRP A 781 -0.31 7.56 -7.28
CA TRP A 781 -1.77 7.54 -7.26
C TRP A 781 -2.34 7.16 -8.64
N PRO A 782 -3.51 6.50 -8.70
CA PRO A 782 -4.17 6.15 -9.95
C PRO A 782 -4.32 7.34 -10.90
N GLY A 783 -3.49 7.34 -11.95
CA GLY A 783 -3.56 8.29 -13.04
C GLY A 783 -3.09 9.71 -12.73
N PHE A 784 -2.33 9.95 -11.67
CA PHE A 784 -1.80 11.27 -11.34
C PHE A 784 -0.26 11.35 -11.36
N TYR A 785 0.23 12.54 -11.70
CA TYR A 785 1.64 12.92 -11.75
C TYR A 785 1.85 14.25 -11.02
N PHE A 786 3.01 14.45 -10.39
CA PHE A 786 3.39 15.76 -9.88
C PHE A 786 4.02 16.58 -10.99
N GLY A 787 3.61 17.85 -11.05
CA GLY A 787 4.17 18.80 -11.98
C GLY A 787 4.17 20.23 -11.45
N PHE A 788 4.93 21.07 -12.13
CA PHE A 788 4.90 22.52 -11.94
C PHE A 788 4.10 23.17 -13.05
N VAL A 789 3.40 24.26 -12.71
CA VAL A 789 2.65 25.09 -13.65
C VAL A 789 2.60 26.53 -13.17
N ILE A 790 2.37 27.46 -14.09
CA ILE A 790 1.94 28.82 -13.73
C ILE A 790 0.43 28.78 -13.48
N ASN A 791 0.00 29.05 -12.26
CA ASN A 791 -1.41 29.02 -11.90
C ASN A 791 -2.16 30.18 -12.59
N PRO A 792 -3.28 29.91 -13.29
CA PRO A 792 -4.04 30.95 -14.01
C PRO A 792 -4.59 32.05 -13.09
N GLY A 793 -4.98 31.70 -11.86
CA GLY A 793 -5.57 32.58 -10.88
C GLY A 793 -4.53 33.41 -10.12
N THR A 794 -3.35 32.87 -9.82
CA THR A 794 -2.32 33.61 -9.05
C THR A 794 -1.23 34.23 -9.93
N GLN A 795 -1.00 33.64 -11.11
CA GLN A 795 0.15 33.86 -12.01
C GLN A 795 1.50 33.47 -11.40
N ASP A 796 1.49 32.68 -10.33
CA ASP A 796 2.70 32.20 -9.66
C ASP A 796 3.03 30.77 -10.08
N LEU A 797 4.31 30.40 -9.96
CA LEU A 797 4.76 29.01 -10.10
C LEU A 797 4.26 28.19 -8.91
N GLU A 798 3.52 27.12 -9.18
CA GLU A 798 2.94 26.25 -8.15
C GLU A 798 3.16 24.77 -8.43
N LEU A 799 3.12 23.97 -7.35
CA LEU A 799 3.12 22.50 -7.39
C LEU A 799 1.68 22.00 -7.49
N TRP A 800 1.43 21.17 -8.50
CA TRP A 800 0.11 20.66 -8.84
C TRP A 800 0.18 19.15 -9.11
N ARG A 801 -0.98 18.49 -9.05
CA ARG A 801 -1.15 17.12 -9.57
C ARG A 801 -1.89 17.15 -10.91
N PHE A 802 -1.45 16.34 -11.86
CA PHE A 802 -1.96 16.30 -13.23
C PHE A 802 -2.31 14.89 -13.65
N ASP A 803 -3.21 14.74 -14.62
CA ASP A 803 -3.26 13.50 -15.41
C ASP A 803 -2.02 13.36 -16.29
N ALA A 804 -1.85 12.20 -16.93
CA ALA A 804 -0.70 11.91 -17.79
C ALA A 804 -0.52 12.92 -18.94
N SER A 805 -1.63 13.47 -19.47
CA SER A 805 -1.61 14.42 -20.58
C SER A 805 -1.53 15.88 -20.16
N CYS A 806 -1.52 16.16 -18.84
CA CYS A 806 -1.67 17.51 -18.29
C CYS A 806 -2.94 18.23 -18.78
N SER A 807 -3.97 17.51 -19.23
CA SER A 807 -5.23 18.10 -19.64
C SER A 807 -6.07 18.59 -18.46
N LEU A 808 -5.91 17.93 -17.32
CA LEU A 808 -6.53 18.18 -16.03
C LEU A 808 -5.40 18.43 -15.03
N GLY A 809 -5.58 19.46 -14.21
CA GLY A 809 -4.64 19.84 -13.17
C GLY A 809 -5.39 20.27 -11.93
N TYR A 810 -4.87 19.90 -10.77
CA TYR A 810 -5.40 20.31 -9.47
C TYR A 810 -4.27 20.91 -8.63
N PRO A 811 -4.44 22.14 -8.10
CA PRO A 811 -3.51 22.72 -7.17
C PRO A 811 -3.30 21.83 -5.94
N MET A 812 -2.09 21.84 -5.40
CA MET A 812 -1.77 21.16 -4.14
C MET A 812 -1.55 22.18 -3.02
N SER A 813 -2.52 23.07 -2.80
CA SER A 813 -2.39 24.14 -1.80
C SER A 813 -2.17 23.59 -0.39
N SER A 814 -2.77 22.44 -0.05
CA SER A 814 -2.58 21.73 1.21
C SER A 814 -1.13 21.29 1.46
N TRP A 815 -0.31 21.21 0.42
CA TRP A 815 1.11 20.87 0.50
C TRP A 815 2.03 22.09 0.65
N LYS A 816 1.50 23.32 0.58
CA LYS A 816 2.32 24.54 0.75
C LYS A 816 3.08 24.57 2.08
N LYS A 817 2.53 23.97 3.15
CA LYS A 817 3.22 23.82 4.44
C LYS A 817 4.48 22.94 4.39
N TRP A 818 4.56 22.01 3.44
CA TRP A 818 5.72 21.12 3.21
C TRP A 818 6.75 21.71 2.24
N LEU A 819 6.40 22.82 1.61
CA LEU A 819 7.30 23.68 0.87
C LEU A 819 7.71 24.88 1.76
N GLY A 820 7.76 24.71 3.09
CA GLY A 820 7.95 25.79 4.07
C GLY A 820 8.21 25.32 5.52
N SER A 821 7.83 26.17 6.47
CA SER A 821 8.20 26.28 7.91
C SER A 821 8.31 25.02 8.80
N GLU A 822 7.98 23.82 8.34
CA GLU A 822 8.09 22.60 9.13
C GLU A 822 9.51 22.00 9.20
N ASN A 823 10.51 22.61 8.53
CA ASN A 823 11.92 22.20 8.54
C ASN A 823 12.18 20.72 8.17
N LYS A 824 11.27 20.08 7.43
CA LYS A 824 11.45 18.70 6.96
C LYS A 824 11.98 18.69 5.52
N PRO A 825 13.01 17.88 5.22
CA PRO A 825 13.62 17.87 3.91
C PRO A 825 12.81 17.03 2.90
N TRP A 826 12.85 17.45 1.63
CA TRP A 826 12.60 16.59 0.49
C TRP A 826 13.85 15.75 0.22
N THR A 827 13.68 14.49 -0.16
CA THR A 827 14.77 13.52 -0.28
C THR A 827 14.76 12.82 -1.64
N VAL A 828 15.90 12.80 -2.34
CA VAL A 828 16.10 12.09 -3.61
C VAL A 828 17.11 10.95 -3.40
N TYR A 829 16.81 9.76 -3.92
CA TYR A 829 17.65 8.58 -3.81
C TYR A 829 18.56 8.49 -5.04
N VAL A 830 19.71 9.16 -4.96
CA VAL A 830 20.51 9.57 -6.13
C VAL A 830 21.26 8.45 -6.86
N LYS A 831 21.30 7.23 -6.30
CA LYS A 831 21.95 6.08 -6.94
C LYS A 831 20.98 4.93 -7.21
N PRO A 832 20.33 4.90 -8.39
CA PRO A 832 19.43 3.81 -8.79
C PRO A 832 20.02 2.41 -8.72
N SER A 833 21.34 2.27 -8.84
CA SER A 833 22.02 0.99 -8.70
C SER A 833 21.94 0.37 -7.30
N GLU A 834 21.72 1.18 -6.25
CA GLU A 834 21.67 0.70 -4.85
C GLU A 834 20.35 -0.01 -4.51
N TYR A 835 19.31 0.17 -5.33
CA TYR A 835 18.02 -0.51 -5.19
C TYR A 835 17.73 -1.41 -6.41
N LEU A 836 18.79 -2.02 -6.94
CA LEU A 836 18.71 -3.17 -7.84
C LEU A 836 19.02 -4.45 -7.07
N PHE A 837 18.14 -5.45 -7.18
CA PHE A 837 18.34 -6.69 -6.45
C PHE A 837 19.25 -7.67 -7.26
N PRO A 838 20.33 -8.19 -6.66
CA PRO A 838 21.19 -9.17 -7.34
C PRO A 838 20.49 -10.54 -7.39
N LEU A 839 19.90 -10.86 -8.54
CA LEU A 839 19.13 -12.10 -8.75
C LEU A 839 19.97 -13.40 -8.77
N HIS A 840 21.30 -13.29 -8.83
CA HIS A 840 22.21 -14.45 -8.88
C HIS A 840 22.03 -15.42 -7.70
N SER A 841 21.66 -14.90 -6.53
CA SER A 841 21.38 -15.69 -5.32
C SER A 841 20.15 -16.60 -5.44
N TYR A 842 19.27 -16.36 -6.41
CA TYR A 842 18.05 -17.14 -6.66
C TYR A 842 18.15 -18.06 -7.89
N GLY A 843 19.36 -18.22 -8.45
CA GLY A 843 19.61 -19.03 -9.64
C GLY A 843 18.93 -18.46 -10.89
N VAL A 844 18.82 -17.12 -10.96
CA VAL A 844 18.15 -16.36 -12.03
C VAL A 844 19.15 -15.49 -12.77
#